data_AF-A0A956KY96-F1
#
_entry.id   AF-A0A956KY96-F1
#
_cell.length_a   1.000
_cell.length_b   1.000
_cell.length_c   1.000
_cell.angle_alpha   90.00
_cell.angle_beta   90.00
_cell.angle_gamma   90.00
#
_symmetry.space_group_name_H-M   'P 1'
#
loop_
_entity.id
_entity.type
_entity.pdbx_description
1 polymer ?
#
loop_
_entity_poly.entity_id
_entity_poly.type
_entity_poly.pdbx_seq_one_letter_code
_entity_poly.pdbx_strand_id
1 'polypeptide(L)'
;MSTALIANRSHAVFETLSASLDQAGTFYGPPEIRYGDRVVILLGYDDVGSAETRLGAVALPAGAEVLLVHPDYGKGTSYAESCARAALKVGASAVLRHAPPAELLLRARSGIRTNGTLNLALPGAIPFLGWRDVAEAAMRWVTHGGPPELTVHGPRACDGARLAQDLTMLLEETLEPKRFAHLRMREMDAEGKGIIEVAKVIHFLTAMGTPREEAERLVLDADRDGDGAIDAAEFTAGLEDLLEDTLASVPRSVEFTALPPAMIRQQWTQDGVPYRRAAAESEHLMQTESTSRPAIWLGRTDPLDVLREHALSMVNLFILPGRGLLTMHETYFGDPSYQTVRWRPSDELLAKPATVSRLQTIDGGELHTRRSQDGSAVEARWALIGETEMISFRKGEDTRALELCEGRLIGLACRGAWDGLRGAMGDLFAQRKLRAWERALFRELGTYELEQASDDADADEIICSCAGVRRITLLDVIENGCRTLPQIVDRTGATTICGGCTPVVEEMLGSPKLHVAEVLQLETLGGRFVSLKVVPVELPPQASHAGQHVVLQGRIDGRWVTRAYTLINAAGRVAPYELMVKREELGLFSRWLADRAHRESLLRVSEPTGDFYLRLDDPGPILMLAAGIGITPGIALARTLVDDPLGRPLHIDWSAHASEDFVFANELDALTAHHEQITWTRRCTSTQGRIDAAAVAEHYPYEAGAIAFLCGPEAYLDAVRGYLLEAGWPDESIRLEVFSSNINEEGEVLDAKPRAARGAPSDPVESTIVQHDSFFIDRTGRWPLLREAELALTQIYQERGQGERLAARLEQVRAEIARDGTYQHTPEELAYGARLAWRNAPRCIGRFFWEGLQVRDMRHLQTEEQIFEAIVEHLRVATNGGDLLSVMSIFRPGPPTIRLYNGQLIRYAGYRRDDGTVLGDPVNVELTEIATKLGWKGEGTAFDVLPIIIRIGDAEPKWFPLPRTPDVCLEVELEHPEHAWFRELGLRWYAVPAVSELALDLGGVQYRCIPFNGFYMGTEIGGRNLSDTDRYDMLPAVADRLGLDRSQDATLWRDRALVEVNRAVLHSYRKAGVRIQDHHSMGRYFLDFEKQEKQAGRPVYGDWSWLVPPVSGSCSPLFFRDDLKNMLLKPMYAYQTKPWLEEQPPPDHEGPVPPCPLHARAGQAKAGERR
;
A
#
# COMPACT_ATOMS: atom_id res chain seq x y z
N MET A 1 33.43 42.54 11.55
CA MET A 1 33.40 41.10 11.22
C MET A 1 33.27 40.34 12.53
N SER A 2 32.39 39.34 12.71
CA SER A 2 31.28 38.87 11.84
C SER A 2 30.11 38.35 12.70
N THR A 3 29.84 39.05 13.79
CA THR A 3 28.79 38.79 14.78
C THR A 3 28.26 40.13 15.28
N ALA A 4 26.98 40.18 15.70
CA ALA A 4 26.29 41.35 16.24
C ALA A 4 26.26 42.61 15.36
N LEU A 5 25.08 42.92 14.77
CA LEU A 5 24.53 44.29 14.59
C LEU A 5 23.24 44.35 13.73
N ILE A 6 22.78 43.26 13.11
CA ILE A 6 21.48 43.24 12.41
C ILE A 6 20.30 43.29 13.41
N ALA A 7 20.48 42.74 14.62
CA ALA A 7 19.46 42.69 15.67
C ALA A 7 19.24 44.02 16.43
N ASN A 8 19.79 45.17 15.98
CA ASN A 8 19.71 46.40 16.78
C ASN A 8 19.71 47.73 16.00
N ARG A 9 19.29 47.75 14.71
CA ARG A 9 19.06 49.01 13.95
C ARG A 9 17.74 49.12 13.20
N SER A 10 16.85 48.13 13.25
CA SER A 10 15.52 48.22 12.62
C SER A 10 14.64 49.32 13.23
N HIS A 11 14.83 49.64 14.51
CA HIS A 11 13.98 50.60 15.24
C HIS A 11 14.16 52.04 14.77
N ALA A 12 15.40 52.49 14.55
CA ALA A 12 15.69 53.84 14.05
C ALA A 12 15.20 54.06 12.60
N VAL A 13 15.14 52.99 11.80
CA VAL A 13 14.56 53.03 10.45
C VAL A 13 13.04 53.26 10.53
N PHE A 14 12.37 52.58 11.45
CA PHE A 14 10.91 52.68 11.60
C PHE A 14 10.43 54.01 12.21
N GLU A 15 11.11 54.55 13.22
CA GLU A 15 10.73 55.85 13.80
C GLU A 15 10.89 57.00 12.79
N THR A 16 11.96 56.96 11.97
CA THR A 16 12.18 57.98 10.92
C THR A 16 11.12 57.90 9.82
N LEU A 17 10.61 56.70 9.50
CA LEU A 17 9.52 56.50 8.55
C LEU A 17 8.17 56.97 9.12
N SER A 18 7.83 56.62 10.37
CA SER A 18 6.49 56.89 10.92
C SER A 18 6.19 58.39 11.11
N ALA A 19 7.22 59.22 11.34
CA ALA A 19 7.06 60.66 11.58
C ALA A 19 6.76 61.51 10.32
N SER A 20 6.72 60.92 9.12
CA SER A 20 6.59 61.65 7.84
C SER A 20 5.25 61.41 7.11
N LEU A 21 4.18 61.14 7.87
CA LEU A 21 2.82 60.91 7.35
C LEU A 21 1.82 61.88 8.00
N ASP A 22 1.10 62.66 7.17
CA ASP A 22 -0.04 63.49 7.57
C ASP A 22 -1.38 62.82 7.17
N GLN A 23 -2.53 63.43 7.48
CA GLN A 23 -3.89 62.86 7.41
C GLN A 23 -4.35 62.30 6.04
N ALA A 24 -3.58 62.48 4.96
CA ALA A 24 -3.82 61.88 3.65
C ALA A 24 -2.89 60.68 3.30
N GLY A 25 -1.97 60.29 4.19
CA GLY A 25 -1.20 59.05 4.09
C GLY A 25 -0.06 59.01 3.05
N THR A 26 0.23 60.10 2.34
CA THR A 26 1.36 60.19 1.39
C THR A 26 2.68 60.58 2.07
N PHE A 27 3.70 59.74 1.90
CA PHE A 27 5.09 60.03 2.27
C PHE A 27 5.72 61.12 1.39
N TYR A 28 6.41 62.08 2.00
CA TYR A 28 7.31 63.01 1.30
C TYR A 28 8.75 62.94 1.86
N GLY A 29 9.57 62.04 1.31
CA GLY A 29 11.03 62.03 1.52
C GLY A 29 11.63 60.62 1.75
N PRO A 30 12.79 60.28 1.14
CA PRO A 30 13.47 59.02 1.40
C PRO A 30 14.37 59.09 2.66
N PRO A 31 14.30 58.13 3.60
CA PRO A 31 15.25 58.05 4.70
C PRO A 31 16.60 57.45 4.24
N GLU A 32 17.70 58.16 4.51
CA GLU A 32 19.07 57.72 4.26
C GLU A 32 19.68 57.05 5.50
N ILE A 33 20.16 55.81 5.37
CA ILE A 33 20.75 55.06 6.50
C ILE A 33 22.18 54.63 6.13
N ARG A 34 23.17 55.33 6.70
CA ARG A 34 24.61 55.00 6.55
C ARG A 34 25.05 53.92 7.53
N TYR A 35 25.76 52.91 7.05
CA TYR A 35 26.17 51.76 7.85
C TYR A 35 27.60 51.29 7.51
N GLY A 36 28.59 51.98 8.08
CA GLY A 36 29.99 51.78 7.68
C GLY A 36 30.16 52.17 6.22
N ASP A 37 30.85 51.33 5.45
CA ASP A 37 31.12 51.57 4.02
C ASP A 37 29.91 51.30 3.10
N ARG A 38 28.76 50.89 3.67
CA ARG A 38 27.51 50.60 2.96
C ARG A 38 26.45 51.66 3.23
N VAL A 39 25.66 52.02 2.21
CA VAL A 39 24.62 53.06 2.30
C VAL A 39 23.30 52.49 1.82
N VAL A 40 22.30 52.44 2.70
CA VAL A 40 20.97 51.93 2.39
C VAL A 40 20.03 53.10 2.13
N ILE A 41 19.34 53.08 0.99
CA ILE A 41 18.46 54.15 0.52
C ILE A 41 17.10 53.53 0.20
N LEU A 42 16.07 53.93 0.94
CA LEU A 42 14.70 53.46 0.73
C LEU A 42 13.96 54.45 -0.17
N LEU A 43 13.47 53.98 -1.32
CA LEU A 43 12.76 54.78 -2.30
C LEU A 43 11.25 54.49 -2.22
N GLY A 44 10.49 55.49 -1.77
CA GLY A 44 9.02 55.48 -1.85
C GLY A 44 8.50 55.82 -3.24
N TYR A 45 7.23 55.50 -3.49
CA TYR A 45 6.52 55.80 -4.73
C TYR A 45 6.49 57.32 -5.00
N ASP A 46 7.28 57.80 -5.96
CA ASP A 46 6.79 58.59 -7.11
C ASP A 46 7.86 58.96 -8.13
N ASP A 47 7.47 58.82 -9.41
CA ASP A 47 8.11 59.08 -10.71
C ASP A 47 9.63 58.79 -10.91
N VAL A 48 9.94 58.16 -12.05
CA VAL A 48 11.26 57.66 -12.45
C VAL A 48 12.30 58.78 -12.55
N GLY A 49 11.89 60.00 -12.92
CA GLY A 49 12.75 61.17 -12.96
C GLY A 49 13.33 61.58 -11.60
N SER A 50 12.74 61.13 -10.48
CA SER A 50 13.20 61.52 -9.15
C SER A 50 14.41 60.71 -8.65
N ALA A 51 14.67 59.52 -9.20
CA ALA A 51 15.72 58.62 -8.70
C ALA A 51 17.15 59.14 -8.97
N GLU A 52 17.47 59.59 -10.19
CA GLU A 52 18.81 60.11 -10.50
C GLU A 52 19.12 61.41 -9.75
N THR A 53 18.16 62.33 -9.66
CA THR A 53 18.35 63.62 -8.95
C THR A 53 18.49 63.42 -7.43
N ARG A 54 17.78 62.44 -6.84
CA ARG A 54 17.88 62.12 -5.41
C ARG A 54 19.17 61.36 -5.07
N LEU A 55 19.65 60.46 -5.95
CA LEU A 55 20.94 59.78 -5.75
C LEU A 55 22.14 60.71 -5.98
N GLY A 56 22.10 61.59 -6.98
CA GLY A 56 23.18 62.54 -7.27
C GLY A 56 23.39 63.63 -6.21
N ALA A 57 22.44 63.83 -5.31
CA ALA A 57 22.55 64.75 -4.16
C ALA A 57 23.25 64.11 -2.95
N VAL A 58 23.43 62.78 -2.92
CA VAL A 58 24.03 62.05 -1.81
C VAL A 58 25.49 61.74 -2.11
N ALA A 59 26.41 62.31 -1.31
CA ALA A 59 27.83 62.00 -1.42
C ALA A 59 28.11 60.58 -0.87
N LEU A 60 28.40 59.64 -1.80
CA LEU A 60 28.67 58.22 -1.52
C LEU A 60 30.19 57.92 -1.53
N PRO A 61 30.69 57.05 -0.63
CA PRO A 61 32.06 56.53 -0.69
C PRO A 61 32.30 55.62 -1.90
N ALA A 62 33.53 55.59 -2.40
CA ALA A 62 33.91 54.66 -3.47
C ALA A 62 33.81 53.19 -3.00
N GLY A 63 33.03 52.38 -3.71
CA GLY A 63 32.79 50.96 -3.37
C GLY A 63 31.58 50.70 -2.48
N ALA A 64 30.71 51.68 -2.25
CA ALA A 64 29.48 51.49 -1.48
C ALA A 64 28.50 50.53 -2.18
N GLU A 65 27.88 49.62 -1.42
CA GLU A 65 26.74 48.82 -1.88
C GLU A 65 25.42 49.51 -1.51
N VAL A 66 24.51 49.62 -2.47
CA VAL A 66 23.20 50.29 -2.35
C VAL A 66 22.09 49.25 -2.45
N LEU A 67 21.44 48.96 -1.33
CA LEU A 67 20.32 48.02 -1.27
C LEU A 67 19.01 48.70 -1.68
N LEU A 68 18.28 48.12 -2.64
CA LEU A 68 17.04 48.68 -3.17
C LEU A 68 15.89 47.69 -2.91
N VAL A 69 14.94 48.09 -2.07
CA VAL A 69 13.82 47.23 -1.67
C VAL A 69 12.53 47.78 -2.29
N HIS A 70 11.91 47.00 -3.17
CA HIS A 70 10.64 47.35 -3.81
C HIS A 70 9.56 46.34 -3.39
N PRO A 71 8.39 46.77 -2.89
CA PRO A 71 7.40 45.88 -2.30
C PRO A 71 6.43 45.24 -3.30
N ASP A 72 6.52 45.55 -4.59
CA ASP A 72 5.46 45.24 -5.58
C ASP A 72 6.00 44.73 -6.94
N TYR A 73 5.17 43.95 -7.63
CA TYR A 73 5.43 43.30 -8.94
C TYR A 73 4.60 43.97 -10.08
N GLY A 74 4.25 45.26 -9.94
CA GLY A 74 3.33 45.97 -10.84
C GLY A 74 3.98 46.94 -11.83
N LYS A 75 4.85 47.86 -11.37
CA LYS A 75 5.57 48.79 -12.27
C LYS A 75 6.87 48.16 -12.74
N GLY A 76 6.87 47.71 -14.01
CA GLY A 76 7.82 46.75 -14.56
C GLY A 76 9.30 47.17 -14.66
N THR A 77 10.05 46.35 -15.41
CA THR A 77 11.52 46.33 -15.53
C THR A 77 12.21 47.69 -15.73
N SER A 78 11.53 48.71 -16.28
CA SER A 78 12.11 50.06 -16.43
C SER A 78 12.46 50.76 -15.10
N TYR A 79 11.75 50.47 -14.00
CA TYR A 79 12.09 51.04 -12.68
C TYR A 79 13.37 50.39 -12.13
N ALA A 80 13.45 49.06 -12.19
CA ALA A 80 14.64 48.31 -11.79
C ALA A 80 15.88 48.69 -12.62
N GLU A 81 15.72 48.87 -13.94
CA GLU A 81 16.80 49.33 -14.82
C GLU A 81 17.26 50.76 -14.52
N SER A 82 16.35 51.70 -14.25
CA SER A 82 16.72 53.08 -13.89
C SER A 82 17.48 53.14 -12.57
N CYS A 83 17.03 52.42 -11.54
CA CYS A 83 17.74 52.38 -10.26
C CYS A 83 19.11 51.70 -10.37
N ALA A 84 19.26 50.67 -11.20
CA ALA A 84 20.57 50.05 -11.48
C ALA A 84 21.51 51.00 -12.26
N ARG A 85 21.00 51.74 -13.26
CA ARG A 85 21.79 52.73 -14.02
C ARG A 85 22.28 53.89 -13.15
N ALA A 86 21.43 54.37 -12.24
CA ALA A 86 21.77 55.44 -11.31
C ALA A 86 22.86 55.01 -10.30
N ALA A 87 22.78 53.77 -9.77
CA ALA A 87 23.81 53.22 -8.88
C ALA A 87 25.18 53.07 -9.58
N LEU A 88 25.21 52.63 -10.85
CA LEU A 88 26.44 52.48 -11.62
C LEU A 88 27.15 53.82 -11.89
N LYS A 89 26.41 54.92 -12.12
CA LYS A 89 27.00 56.28 -12.32
C LYS A 89 27.76 56.81 -11.10
N VAL A 90 27.41 56.36 -9.89
CA VAL A 90 28.03 56.76 -8.62
C VAL A 90 28.97 55.68 -8.03
N GLY A 91 29.26 54.62 -8.79
CA GLY A 91 30.24 53.59 -8.43
C GLY A 91 29.75 52.56 -7.41
N ALA A 92 28.44 52.25 -7.40
CA ALA A 92 27.80 51.39 -6.41
C ALA A 92 27.13 50.12 -6.99
N SER A 93 27.03 49.06 -6.17
CA SER A 93 26.38 47.78 -6.49
C SER A 93 24.92 47.74 -6.01
N ALA A 94 24.01 47.07 -6.74
CA ALA A 94 22.57 47.03 -6.46
C ALA A 94 21.99 45.60 -6.30
N VAL A 95 21.00 45.41 -5.41
CA VAL A 95 20.34 44.11 -5.10
C VAL A 95 18.84 44.29 -4.79
N LEU A 96 17.98 43.38 -5.27
CA LEU A 96 16.48 43.39 -5.20
C LEU A 96 15.90 42.00 -4.80
N ARG A 97 14.85 41.89 -3.94
CA ARG A 97 14.18 40.61 -3.52
C ARG A 97 12.71 40.75 -3.02
N HIS A 98 11.94 39.64 -3.01
CA HIS A 98 10.46 39.54 -2.83
C HIS A 98 9.99 38.15 -2.27
N ALA A 99 9.00 38.06 -1.34
CA ALA A 99 8.05 36.91 -1.05
C ALA A 99 7.36 36.98 0.37
N PRO A 100 6.17 36.36 0.63
CA PRO A 100 5.43 36.44 1.93
C PRO A 100 5.33 35.11 2.76
N PRO A 101 4.81 35.13 4.03
CA PRO A 101 5.14 34.12 5.05
C PRO A 101 3.99 33.46 5.86
N ALA A 102 2.70 33.64 5.53
CA ALA A 102 1.58 33.33 6.45
C ALA A 102 1.34 31.83 6.78
N GLU A 103 1.73 30.90 5.90
CA GLU A 103 1.45 29.46 6.04
C GLU A 103 2.21 28.78 7.20
N LEU A 104 3.33 29.36 7.63
CA LEU A 104 4.21 28.79 8.65
C LEU A 104 3.69 28.99 10.09
N LEU A 105 2.88 30.04 10.34
CA LEU A 105 2.39 30.36 11.69
C LEU A 105 1.26 29.42 12.17
N LEU A 106 0.53 28.78 11.26
CA LEU A 106 -0.59 27.89 11.60
C LEU A 106 -0.16 26.58 12.28
N ARG A 107 1.13 26.19 12.21
CA ARG A 107 1.63 24.92 12.74
C ARG A 107 2.08 24.95 14.21
N ALA A 108 2.01 26.09 14.89
CA ALA A 108 2.74 26.35 16.15
C ALA A 108 1.88 26.61 17.42
N ARG A 109 0.78 25.87 17.65
CA ARG A 109 -0.33 26.33 18.53
C ARG A 109 -0.58 25.58 19.87
N SER A 110 0.34 24.76 20.40
CA SER A 110 0.03 23.73 21.42
C SER A 110 0.52 23.93 22.88
N GLY A 111 0.51 25.13 23.48
CA GLY A 111 0.88 25.25 24.91
C GLY A 111 0.62 26.55 25.68
N ILE A 112 -0.50 26.60 26.42
CA ILE A 112 -0.71 27.35 27.70
C ILE A 112 -1.60 26.47 28.61
N ARG A 113 -1.46 26.57 29.94
CA ARG A 113 -2.19 25.85 31.01
C ARG A 113 -2.09 26.65 32.34
N THR A 114 -2.86 26.31 33.39
CA THR A 114 -2.81 26.91 34.74
C THR A 114 -3.22 25.92 35.89
N ASN A 115 -3.03 26.26 37.19
CA ASN A 115 -3.35 25.44 38.39
C ASN A 115 -4.24 26.18 39.41
N GLY A 116 -5.40 25.67 39.85
CA GLY A 116 -6.25 26.37 40.85
C GLY A 116 -6.65 27.79 40.42
N THR A 117 -6.65 27.96 39.11
CA THR A 117 -6.78 29.16 38.29
C THR A 117 -7.58 28.68 37.09
N LEU A 118 -8.54 29.48 36.63
CA LEU A 118 -9.40 29.08 35.53
C LEU A 118 -8.61 28.72 34.27
N ASN A 119 -8.54 27.42 33.99
CA ASN A 119 -8.00 26.91 32.75
C ASN A 119 -8.97 27.28 31.62
N LEU A 120 -8.80 28.46 31.01
CA LEU A 120 -9.16 28.68 29.61
C LEU A 120 -8.26 27.77 28.76
N ALA A 121 -8.62 26.49 28.73
CA ALA A 121 -8.45 25.70 27.52
C ALA A 121 -9.41 26.24 26.45
N LEU A 122 -9.19 27.49 26.02
CA LEU A 122 -9.61 27.93 24.70
C LEU A 122 -8.50 27.51 23.73
N PRO A 123 -8.80 26.61 22.77
CA PRO A 123 -8.09 26.57 21.51
C PRO A 123 -8.24 27.95 20.83
N GLY A 124 -7.31 28.85 21.14
CA GLY A 124 -7.39 30.26 20.79
C GLY A 124 -8.10 31.13 21.83
N ALA A 125 -7.35 31.60 22.83
CA ALA A 125 -7.38 33.03 23.10
C ALA A 125 -6.80 33.71 21.84
N ILE A 126 -7.71 34.17 20.98
CA ILE A 126 -7.52 34.26 19.52
C ILE A 126 -6.63 35.47 19.16
N PRO A 127 -5.60 35.31 18.28
CA PRO A 127 -5.78 35.54 16.82
C PRO A 127 -5.53 34.34 15.90
N PHE A 128 -6.01 34.28 14.64
CA PHE A 128 -7.29 34.56 13.95
C PHE A 128 -7.14 33.94 12.52
N LEU A 129 -8.23 33.53 11.86
CA LEU A 129 -8.34 32.86 10.53
C LEU A 129 -8.28 31.32 10.52
N GLY A 130 -9.26 30.69 9.87
CA GLY A 130 -9.19 29.29 9.45
C GLY A 130 -8.39 29.16 8.15
N TRP A 131 -7.77 28.00 7.92
CA TRP A 131 -6.93 27.76 6.74
C TRP A 131 -7.65 28.02 5.41
N ARG A 132 -8.98 27.82 5.37
CA ARG A 132 -9.84 28.07 4.21
C ARG A 132 -9.99 29.57 3.91
N ASP A 133 -10.08 30.40 4.94
CA ASP A 133 -10.14 31.87 4.80
C ASP A 133 -8.79 32.44 4.36
N VAL A 134 -7.68 31.87 4.87
CA VAL A 134 -6.32 32.20 4.41
C VAL A 134 -6.14 31.81 2.94
N ALA A 135 -6.61 30.61 2.54
CA ALA A 135 -6.54 30.15 1.16
C ALA A 135 -7.43 30.96 0.22
N GLU A 136 -8.63 31.38 0.64
CA GLU A 136 -9.52 32.21 -0.18
C GLU A 136 -9.02 33.66 -0.29
N ALA A 137 -8.50 34.25 0.80
CA ALA A 137 -7.85 35.55 0.77
C ALA A 137 -6.58 35.52 -0.11
N ALA A 138 -5.75 34.49 -0.01
CA ALA A 138 -4.59 34.29 -0.87
C ALA A 138 -5.00 34.06 -2.34
N MET A 139 -6.06 33.30 -2.61
CA MET A 139 -6.62 33.12 -3.96
C MET A 139 -7.13 34.44 -4.54
N ARG A 140 -7.87 35.26 -3.77
CA ARG A 140 -8.32 36.58 -4.22
C ARG A 140 -7.15 37.54 -4.43
N TRP A 141 -6.13 37.49 -3.58
CA TRP A 141 -4.88 38.26 -3.74
C TRP A 141 -4.13 37.86 -5.02
N VAL A 142 -3.99 36.56 -5.29
CA VAL A 142 -3.33 36.01 -6.51
C VAL A 142 -4.15 36.27 -7.79
N THR A 143 -5.48 36.28 -7.72
CA THR A 143 -6.34 36.47 -8.90
C THR A 143 -6.73 37.92 -9.20
N HIS A 144 -6.72 38.82 -8.20
CA HIS A 144 -7.20 40.20 -8.33
C HIS A 144 -6.19 41.28 -7.88
N GLY A 145 -4.99 40.91 -7.40
CA GLY A 145 -3.84 41.81 -7.35
C GLY A 145 -3.85 42.91 -6.29
N GLY A 146 -4.47 42.68 -5.12
CA GLY A 146 -4.42 43.62 -3.99
C GLY A 146 -4.56 42.93 -2.62
N PRO A 147 -3.88 43.41 -1.57
CA PRO A 147 -3.98 42.82 -0.23
C PRO A 147 -5.35 43.12 0.41
N PRO A 148 -5.89 42.22 1.26
CA PRO A 148 -7.08 42.52 2.06
C PRO A 148 -6.76 43.52 3.19
N GLU A 149 -7.64 44.50 3.39
CA GLU A 149 -7.65 45.36 4.59
C GLU A 149 -8.17 44.58 5.81
N LEU A 150 -7.31 43.83 6.54
CA LEU A 150 -7.52 43.58 7.98
C LEU A 150 -6.28 42.95 8.66
N THR A 151 -5.64 43.70 9.56
CA THR A 151 -4.76 43.14 10.61
C THR A 151 -5.21 43.73 11.95
N VAL A 152 -5.83 42.93 12.81
CA VAL A 152 -6.55 43.39 14.01
C VAL A 152 -5.68 43.29 15.28
N HIS A 153 -5.55 44.41 16.01
CA HIS A 153 -4.85 44.51 17.32
C HIS A 153 -5.72 45.20 18.39
N GLY A 154 -5.49 44.88 19.67
CA GLY A 154 -6.42 45.04 20.81
C GLY A 154 -6.53 46.40 21.54
N PRO A 155 -7.65 46.66 22.27
CA PRO A 155 -7.97 47.94 22.92
C PRO A 155 -7.06 48.35 24.05
N ARG A 156 -6.69 47.36 24.84
CA ARG A 156 -5.90 47.44 26.05
C ARG A 156 -4.69 46.55 25.80
N ALA A 157 -3.58 46.82 26.49
CA ALA A 157 -2.55 45.82 26.66
C ALA A 157 -3.21 44.62 27.36
N CYS A 158 -3.51 43.57 26.60
CA CYS A 158 -4.03 42.32 27.13
C CYS A 158 -2.82 41.44 27.45
N ASP A 159 -2.00 41.91 28.39
CA ASP A 159 -1.09 41.01 29.09
C ASP A 159 -1.94 40.00 29.87
N GLY A 160 -1.43 38.79 30.04
CA GLY A 160 -2.23 37.74 30.65
C GLY A 160 -2.50 37.97 32.14
N ALA A 161 -1.70 38.80 32.82
CA ALA A 161 -1.92 39.12 34.23
C ALA A 161 -3.22 39.92 34.40
N ARG A 162 -3.54 40.76 33.42
CA ARG A 162 -4.84 41.42 33.32
C ARG A 162 -5.97 40.47 32.98
N LEU A 163 -5.78 39.59 31.98
CA LEU A 163 -6.79 38.59 31.58
C LEU A 163 -7.20 37.68 32.76
N ALA A 164 -6.26 37.34 33.63
CA ALA A 164 -6.51 36.58 34.85
C ALA A 164 -7.37 37.32 35.89
N GLN A 165 -7.09 38.60 36.16
CA GLN A 165 -7.96 39.41 37.03
C GLN A 165 -9.39 39.48 36.47
N ASP A 166 -9.50 39.72 35.17
CA ASP A 166 -10.77 39.85 34.48
C ASP A 166 -11.58 38.51 34.53
N LEU A 167 -10.91 37.34 34.44
CA LEU A 167 -11.53 36.02 34.61
C LEU A 167 -11.93 35.66 36.06
N THR A 168 -11.34 36.31 37.07
CA THR A 168 -11.66 36.04 38.48
C THR A 168 -13.04 36.59 38.84
N MET A 169 -13.22 37.91 38.66
CA MET A 169 -14.48 38.61 38.96
C MET A 169 -15.70 37.97 38.28
N LEU A 170 -15.44 37.38 37.12
CA LEU A 170 -16.40 36.72 36.24
C LEU A 170 -17.03 35.45 36.82
N LEU A 171 -16.21 34.63 37.49
CA LEU A 171 -16.66 33.35 38.06
C LEU A 171 -17.48 33.61 39.32
N GLU A 172 -17.03 34.59 40.11
CA GLU A 172 -17.78 35.14 41.24
C GLU A 172 -19.14 35.70 40.79
N GLU A 173 -19.20 36.37 39.64
CA GLU A 173 -20.42 36.90 39.04
C GLU A 173 -21.36 35.82 38.48
N THR A 174 -20.83 34.70 37.96
CA THR A 174 -21.63 33.71 37.20
C THR A 174 -22.09 32.51 38.07
N LEU A 175 -21.41 32.23 39.18
CA LEU A 175 -21.77 31.17 40.14
C LEU A 175 -22.68 31.65 41.28
N GLU A 176 -23.30 32.82 41.12
CA GLU A 176 -24.36 33.30 42.01
C GLU A 176 -25.67 32.53 41.71
N PRO A 177 -26.40 32.00 42.71
CA PRO A 177 -27.47 31.03 42.52
C PRO A 177 -28.60 31.49 41.59
N LYS A 178 -29.10 32.72 41.76
CA LYS A 178 -30.23 33.24 40.95
C LYS A 178 -29.81 33.45 39.52
N ARG A 179 -28.59 33.97 39.31
CA ARG A 179 -28.01 34.19 37.98
C ARG A 179 -27.64 32.89 37.28
N PHE A 180 -27.15 31.89 38.01
CA PHE A 180 -26.93 30.54 37.50
C PHE A 180 -28.25 29.90 37.04
N ALA A 181 -29.31 30.00 37.85
CA ALA A 181 -30.66 29.54 37.51
C ALA A 181 -31.14 30.17 36.19
N HIS A 182 -31.11 31.50 36.11
CA HIS A 182 -31.53 32.26 34.93
C HIS A 182 -30.72 31.94 33.67
N LEU A 183 -29.41 31.67 33.79
CA LEU A 183 -28.56 31.29 32.66
C LEU A 183 -28.89 29.88 32.15
N ARG A 184 -29.09 28.89 33.03
CA ARG A 184 -29.48 27.52 32.63
C ARG A 184 -30.89 27.47 32.04
N MET A 185 -31.81 28.24 32.61
CA MET A 185 -33.15 28.44 32.06
C MET A 185 -33.11 28.98 30.63
N ARG A 186 -32.25 29.97 30.34
CA ARG A 186 -32.03 30.50 28.97
C ARG A 186 -31.38 29.49 28.00
N GLU A 187 -30.60 28.53 28.50
CA GLU A 187 -30.07 27.44 27.66
C GLU A 187 -31.13 26.38 27.34
N MET A 188 -32.05 26.11 28.27
CA MET A 188 -33.14 25.14 28.07
C MET A 188 -34.29 25.68 27.21
N ASP A 189 -34.60 26.97 27.31
CA ASP A 189 -35.43 27.71 26.36
C ASP A 189 -34.61 28.11 25.10
N ALA A 190 -34.07 27.10 24.42
CA ALA A 190 -33.24 27.30 23.22
C ALA A 190 -34.00 27.95 22.05
N GLU A 191 -35.34 27.99 22.11
CA GLU A 191 -36.22 28.63 21.12
C GLU A 191 -36.61 30.07 21.49
N GLY A 192 -36.25 30.54 22.69
CA GLY A 192 -36.48 31.92 23.15
C GLY A 192 -37.95 32.28 23.36
N LYS A 193 -38.77 31.30 23.75
CA LYS A 193 -40.23 31.46 23.95
C LYS A 193 -40.60 32.09 25.29
N GLY A 194 -39.66 32.18 26.24
CA GLY A 194 -39.87 32.64 27.61
C GLY A 194 -40.43 31.58 28.55
N ILE A 195 -40.70 30.38 28.04
CA ILE A 195 -41.31 29.25 28.74
C ILE A 195 -40.60 27.95 28.34
N ILE A 196 -40.36 27.07 29.31
CA ILE A 196 -39.68 25.78 29.12
C ILE A 196 -40.71 24.65 29.24
N GLU A 197 -40.70 23.71 28.30
CA GLU A 197 -41.50 22.49 28.43
C GLU A 197 -41.15 21.74 29.73
N VAL A 198 -42.16 21.44 30.54
CA VAL A 198 -42.06 20.72 31.83
C VAL A 198 -41.13 19.51 31.76
N ALA A 199 -41.18 18.73 30.69
CA ALA A 199 -40.33 17.56 30.46
C ALA A 199 -38.81 17.87 30.42
N LYS A 200 -38.41 19.06 29.91
CA LYS A 200 -37.01 19.51 29.87
C LYS A 200 -36.53 19.91 31.27
N VAL A 201 -37.38 20.58 32.06
CA VAL A 201 -37.06 20.93 33.46
C VAL A 201 -36.92 19.68 34.33
N ILE A 202 -37.83 18.71 34.21
CA ILE A 202 -37.74 17.42 34.90
C ILE A 202 -36.44 16.70 34.53
N HIS A 203 -36.08 16.67 33.24
CA HIS A 203 -34.83 16.06 32.78
C HIS A 203 -33.60 16.74 33.39
N PHE A 204 -33.57 18.07 33.44
CA PHE A 204 -32.50 18.85 34.06
C PHE A 204 -32.36 18.57 35.57
N LEU A 205 -33.46 18.62 36.32
CA LEU A 205 -33.45 18.32 37.76
C LEU A 205 -33.02 16.88 38.06
N THR A 206 -33.47 15.93 37.23
CA THR A 206 -33.06 14.52 37.34
C THR A 206 -31.58 14.34 37.01
N ALA A 207 -31.05 15.07 36.03
CA ALA A 207 -29.63 15.07 35.67
C ALA A 207 -28.73 15.70 36.76
N MET A 208 -29.26 16.63 37.57
CA MET A 208 -28.58 17.13 38.78
C MET A 208 -28.73 16.23 40.01
N GLY A 209 -29.42 15.08 39.89
CA GLY A 209 -29.53 14.07 40.94
C GLY A 209 -30.84 14.07 41.74
N THR A 210 -31.82 14.92 41.38
CA THR A 210 -33.15 14.92 42.02
C THR A 210 -33.95 13.69 41.56
N PRO A 211 -34.58 12.89 42.44
CA PRO A 211 -35.36 11.72 42.01
C PRO A 211 -36.50 12.11 41.06
N ARG A 212 -36.78 11.30 40.04
CA ARG A 212 -37.70 11.67 38.95
C ARG A 212 -39.12 12.01 39.43
N GLU A 213 -39.70 11.24 40.35
CA GLU A 213 -41.03 11.52 40.92
C GLU A 213 -41.06 12.84 41.72
N GLU A 214 -39.93 13.21 42.33
CA GLU A 214 -39.77 14.46 43.07
C GLU A 214 -39.54 15.64 42.13
N ALA A 215 -38.77 15.45 41.04
CA ALA A 215 -38.65 16.43 39.97
C ALA A 215 -40.00 16.67 39.25
N GLU A 216 -40.76 15.60 38.97
CA GLU A 216 -42.12 15.70 38.41
C GLU A 216 -43.06 16.46 39.35
N ARG A 217 -43.00 16.22 40.66
CA ARG A 217 -43.78 16.98 41.67
C ARG A 217 -43.34 18.44 41.79
N LEU A 218 -42.04 18.71 41.91
CA LEU A 218 -41.48 20.06 42.03
C LEU A 218 -41.82 20.94 40.83
N VAL A 219 -41.86 20.35 39.63
CA VAL A 219 -42.24 21.06 38.41
C VAL A 219 -43.76 21.25 38.33
N LEU A 220 -44.57 20.31 38.81
CA LEU A 220 -46.03 20.49 38.98
C LEU A 220 -46.41 21.55 40.02
N ASP A 221 -45.61 21.72 41.08
CA ASP A 221 -45.80 22.77 42.10
C ASP A 221 -45.26 24.15 41.63
N ALA A 222 -44.44 24.15 40.57
CA ALA A 222 -43.86 25.35 39.94
C ALA A 222 -44.73 25.91 38.81
N ASP A 223 -45.35 25.07 37.97
CA ASP A 223 -46.38 25.43 36.97
C ASP A 223 -47.67 25.85 37.72
N ARG A 224 -47.81 27.16 37.96
CA ARG A 224 -48.82 27.70 38.89
C ARG A 224 -50.08 28.18 38.19
N ASP A 225 -50.01 28.51 36.90
CA ASP A 225 -51.19 28.81 36.10
C ASP A 225 -51.75 27.59 35.34
N GLY A 226 -50.99 26.50 35.28
CA GLY A 226 -51.43 25.17 34.81
C GLY A 226 -51.42 25.04 33.30
N ASP A 227 -50.60 25.82 32.58
CA ASP A 227 -50.55 25.81 31.12
C ASP A 227 -49.71 24.66 30.53
N GLY A 228 -48.91 23.98 31.37
CA GLY A 228 -48.06 22.84 30.98
C GLY A 228 -46.63 23.22 30.59
N ALA A 229 -46.23 24.46 30.76
CA ALA A 229 -44.87 24.96 30.66
C ALA A 229 -44.42 25.64 31.97
N ILE A 230 -43.14 25.99 32.04
CA ILE A 230 -42.56 26.69 33.20
C ILE A 230 -41.99 28.02 32.73
N ASP A 231 -42.49 29.12 33.28
CA ASP A 231 -41.96 30.45 33.02
C ASP A 231 -40.72 30.81 33.87
N ALA A 232 -40.11 31.95 33.60
CA ALA A 232 -38.87 32.38 34.25
C ALA A 232 -39.02 32.71 35.75
N ALA A 233 -40.20 33.19 36.18
CA ALA A 233 -40.50 33.49 37.56
C ALA A 233 -40.81 32.19 38.33
N GLU A 234 -41.54 31.27 37.71
CA GLU A 234 -41.87 29.95 38.23
C GLU A 234 -40.62 29.08 38.44
N PHE A 235 -39.75 29.00 37.42
CA PHE A 235 -38.48 28.26 37.50
C PHE A 235 -37.59 28.76 38.65
N THR A 236 -37.45 30.09 38.77
CA THR A 236 -36.56 30.68 39.77
C THR A 236 -37.13 30.53 41.19
N ALA A 237 -38.43 30.78 41.38
CA ALA A 237 -39.05 30.73 42.70
C ALA A 237 -39.31 29.31 43.24
N GLY A 238 -39.34 28.29 42.37
CA GLY A 238 -39.53 26.89 42.78
C GLY A 238 -38.25 26.13 43.15
N LEU A 239 -37.06 26.63 42.77
CA LEU A 239 -35.80 25.86 42.80
C LEU A 239 -34.61 26.57 43.49
N GLU A 240 -34.84 27.76 44.08
CA GLU A 240 -33.81 28.64 44.61
C GLU A 240 -32.91 27.97 45.67
N ASP A 241 -33.52 27.41 46.73
CA ASP A 241 -32.82 26.80 47.87
C ASP A 241 -31.93 25.61 47.46
N LEU A 242 -32.39 24.81 46.48
CA LEU A 242 -31.66 23.64 45.96
C LEU A 242 -30.38 24.03 45.20
N LEU A 243 -30.42 25.18 44.52
CA LEU A 243 -29.27 25.71 43.77
C LEU A 243 -28.24 26.38 44.68
N GLU A 244 -28.67 27.01 45.78
CA GLU A 244 -27.77 27.60 46.78
C GLU A 244 -26.84 26.55 47.41
N ASP A 245 -27.40 25.45 47.93
CA ASP A 245 -26.62 24.38 48.54
C ASP A 245 -25.67 23.69 47.55
N THR A 246 -26.09 23.56 46.28
CA THR A 246 -25.29 22.89 45.23
C THR A 246 -24.07 23.71 44.81
N LEU A 247 -24.17 25.04 44.71
CA LEU A 247 -23.12 25.92 44.16
C LEU A 247 -22.10 26.44 45.19
N ALA A 248 -22.33 26.17 46.49
CA ALA A 248 -21.48 26.64 47.58
C ALA A 248 -20.03 26.10 47.56
N SER A 249 -19.76 25.00 46.82
CA SER A 249 -18.48 24.28 46.83
C SER A 249 -17.52 24.62 45.67
N VAL A 250 -17.89 25.56 44.80
CA VAL A 250 -17.27 25.76 43.46
C VAL A 250 -16.23 26.91 43.45
N PRO A 251 -14.95 26.67 43.06
CA PRO A 251 -13.88 27.71 43.01
C PRO A 251 -14.11 28.88 42.06
N ARG A 252 -13.50 30.06 42.34
CA ARG A 252 -13.89 31.34 41.68
C ARG A 252 -12.75 32.30 41.25
N SER A 253 -11.47 31.91 41.20
CA SER A 253 -10.33 32.86 40.97
C SER A 253 -9.20 32.39 40.02
N VAL A 254 -8.41 33.33 39.47
CA VAL A 254 -7.47 33.15 38.32
C VAL A 254 -6.22 34.07 38.37
N GLU A 255 -5.08 33.59 37.83
CA GLU A 255 -3.73 34.22 37.78
C GLU A 255 -2.99 33.82 36.46
N PHE A 256 -1.86 34.45 36.10
CA PHE A 256 -1.12 34.21 34.84
C PHE A 256 0.40 34.34 34.95
N THR A 257 1.15 33.69 34.03
CA THR A 257 2.61 33.83 33.86
C THR A 257 3.03 33.57 32.39
N ALA A 258 4.06 34.27 31.89
CA ALA A 258 4.53 34.18 30.48
C ALA A 258 5.72 33.20 30.27
N LEU A 259 5.87 32.67 29.04
CA LEU A 259 6.89 31.68 28.66
C LEU A 259 8.16 32.30 28.04
N PRO A 260 9.38 31.75 28.25
CA PRO A 260 10.63 32.35 27.74
C PRO A 260 10.93 32.10 26.25
N PRO A 261 11.55 33.07 25.53
CA PRO A 261 11.92 32.98 24.10
C PRO A 261 12.73 31.73 23.71
N ALA A 262 13.59 31.25 24.61
CA ALA A 262 14.45 30.10 24.37
C ALA A 262 13.70 28.78 24.20
N MET A 263 12.52 28.61 24.82
CA MET A 263 11.68 27.43 24.62
C MET A 263 11.05 27.43 23.22
N ILE A 264 10.59 28.60 22.75
CA ILE A 264 9.97 28.76 21.42
C ILE A 264 10.99 28.44 20.32
N ARG A 265 12.24 28.93 20.44
CA ARG A 265 13.37 28.54 19.56
C ARG A 265 13.52 27.05 19.41
N GLN A 266 13.55 26.38 20.56
CA GLN A 266 13.94 24.99 20.65
C GLN A 266 12.87 24.10 20.02
N GLN A 267 11.59 24.41 20.27
CA GLN A 267 10.45 23.70 19.69
C GLN A 267 10.48 23.75 18.16
N TRP A 268 10.54 24.95 17.58
CA TRP A 268 10.48 25.12 16.12
C TRP A 268 11.68 24.51 15.38
N THR A 269 12.84 24.43 16.04
CA THR A 269 14.00 23.73 15.46
C THR A 269 13.74 22.22 15.35
N GLN A 270 13.01 21.63 16.31
CA GLN A 270 12.69 20.20 16.31
C GLN A 270 11.67 19.85 15.19
N ASP A 271 10.75 20.76 14.87
CA ASP A 271 9.77 20.61 13.78
C ASP A 271 10.35 20.85 12.37
N GLY A 272 11.68 20.78 12.21
CA GLY A 272 12.40 20.86 10.93
C GLY A 272 12.76 22.27 10.45
N VAL A 273 12.50 23.33 11.22
CA VAL A 273 12.93 24.69 10.85
C VAL A 273 14.44 24.86 11.14
N PRO A 274 15.27 25.32 10.19
CA PRO A 274 16.71 25.47 10.42
C PRO A 274 17.02 26.39 11.62
N TYR A 275 17.89 25.95 12.53
CA TYR A 275 18.13 26.59 13.84
C TYR A 275 18.36 28.11 13.79
N ARG A 276 19.10 28.65 12.80
CA ARG A 276 19.31 30.11 12.67
C ARG A 276 18.02 30.88 12.37
N ARG A 277 17.06 30.26 11.70
CA ARG A 277 15.75 30.84 11.37
C ARG A 277 14.81 30.76 12.58
N ALA A 278 14.71 29.60 13.21
CA ALA A 278 14.00 29.44 14.49
C ALA A 278 14.55 30.37 15.58
N ALA A 279 15.87 30.58 15.62
CA ALA A 279 16.53 31.51 16.53
C ALA A 279 16.14 32.98 16.30
N ALA A 280 16.05 33.42 15.04
CA ALA A 280 15.71 34.80 14.71
C ALA A 280 14.22 35.12 14.91
N GLU A 281 13.32 34.24 14.46
CA GLU A 281 11.87 34.53 14.44
C GLU A 281 11.23 34.51 15.85
N SER A 282 11.69 33.61 16.73
CA SER A 282 11.30 33.55 18.15
C SER A 282 11.81 34.70 19.02
N GLU A 283 12.95 35.29 18.68
CA GLU A 283 13.52 36.45 19.37
C GLU A 283 12.79 37.73 18.95
N HIS A 284 12.33 37.77 17.69
CA HIS A 284 11.47 38.83 17.14
C HIS A 284 10.05 38.81 17.73
N LEU A 285 9.48 37.62 17.97
CA LEU A 285 8.20 37.41 18.68
C LEU A 285 8.17 37.99 20.10
N MET A 286 9.34 38.18 20.72
CA MET A 286 9.49 38.67 22.10
C MET A 286 9.95 40.12 22.17
N GLN A 287 10.13 40.78 21.01
CA GLN A 287 10.43 42.20 20.88
C GLN A 287 9.28 42.99 20.25
N THR A 288 8.21 42.32 19.83
CA THR A 288 6.99 42.94 19.30
C THR A 288 5.99 43.26 20.42
N GLU A 289 6.45 43.98 21.44
CA GLU A 289 5.54 44.81 22.23
C GLU A 289 5.07 45.98 21.35
N SER A 290 3.77 46.05 21.10
CA SER A 290 3.13 47.23 20.52
C SER A 290 1.92 47.65 21.35
N THR A 291 1.95 48.91 21.75
CA THR A 291 0.78 49.75 22.02
C THR A 291 -0.20 49.71 20.81
N SER A 292 -1.50 50.04 20.86
CA SER A 292 -2.57 49.99 21.89
C SER A 292 -3.81 50.67 21.25
N ARG A 293 -4.98 50.01 21.05
CA ARG A 293 -6.35 50.60 20.80
C ARG A 293 -7.33 49.65 20.04
N PRO A 294 -8.66 49.84 20.15
CA PRO A 294 -9.68 49.47 19.13
C PRO A 294 -9.86 48.07 18.48
N ALA A 295 -9.41 46.92 19.00
CA ALA A 295 -10.06 45.65 18.58
C ALA A 295 -11.45 45.47 19.21
N ILE A 296 -12.09 44.39 18.77
CA ILE A 296 -13.40 43.91 19.15
C ILE A 296 -13.26 42.38 19.24
N TRP A 297 -13.40 41.80 20.43
CA TRP A 297 -13.31 40.36 20.71
C TRP A 297 -14.69 39.71 20.50
N LEU A 298 -14.82 38.77 19.55
CA LEU A 298 -16.09 38.19 19.09
C LEU A 298 -17.25 39.21 18.88
N GLY A 299 -16.96 40.37 18.29
CA GLY A 299 -17.98 41.41 18.07
C GLY A 299 -18.25 42.32 19.28
N ARG A 300 -17.55 42.17 20.42
CA ARG A 300 -17.62 43.03 21.62
C ARG A 300 -16.33 43.80 21.87
N THR A 301 -16.43 45.06 22.27
CA THR A 301 -15.25 45.91 22.56
C THR A 301 -14.50 45.56 23.84
N ASP A 302 -15.03 44.67 24.68
CA ASP A 302 -14.42 44.26 25.94
C ASP A 302 -14.35 42.72 26.04
N PRO A 303 -13.16 42.10 26.22
CA PRO A 303 -13.03 40.64 26.35
C PRO A 303 -13.85 40.04 27.49
N LEU A 304 -14.07 40.83 28.56
CA LEU A 304 -14.90 40.44 29.70
C LEU A 304 -16.32 40.01 29.30
N ASP A 305 -16.91 40.64 28.28
CA ASP A 305 -18.31 40.38 27.90
C ASP A 305 -18.51 38.95 27.36
N VAL A 306 -17.55 38.45 26.58
CA VAL A 306 -17.59 37.10 26.01
C VAL A 306 -17.27 36.05 27.06
N LEU A 307 -16.30 36.33 27.93
CA LEU A 307 -16.00 35.43 29.03
C LEU A 307 -17.23 35.28 29.95
N ARG A 308 -18.01 36.36 30.13
CA ARG A 308 -19.25 36.43 30.94
C ARG A 308 -20.40 35.63 30.32
N GLU A 309 -20.35 35.37 29.02
CA GLU A 309 -21.25 34.45 28.31
C GLU A 309 -20.83 32.96 28.44
N HIS A 310 -19.64 32.65 28.98
CA HIS A 310 -19.07 31.28 28.96
C HIS A 310 -18.52 30.75 30.30
N ALA A 311 -18.51 31.53 31.39
CA ALA A 311 -17.81 31.20 32.63
C ALA A 311 -18.22 29.88 33.33
N LEU A 312 -19.42 29.34 33.08
CA LEU A 312 -19.84 28.03 33.63
C LEU A 312 -19.14 26.83 33.00
N SER A 313 -18.55 26.98 31.80
CA SER A 313 -17.82 25.91 31.10
C SER A 313 -16.43 25.60 31.68
N MET A 314 -16.10 26.20 32.84
CA MET A 314 -14.72 26.46 33.22
C MET A 314 -14.35 25.98 34.63
N VAL A 315 -15.33 25.78 35.52
CA VAL A 315 -15.09 25.21 36.85
C VAL A 315 -15.54 23.76 36.86
N ASN A 316 -14.57 22.88 36.57
CA ASN A 316 -14.83 21.49 36.21
C ASN A 316 -14.96 20.56 37.42
N LEU A 317 -16.20 20.40 37.90
CA LEU A 317 -16.64 19.25 38.68
C LEU A 317 -17.27 18.24 37.71
N PHE A 318 -16.70 17.05 37.56
CA PHE A 318 -17.24 16.03 36.65
C PHE A 318 -17.92 14.91 37.44
N ILE A 319 -19.08 14.44 36.97
CA ILE A 319 -19.79 13.29 37.55
C ILE A 319 -19.63 12.09 36.61
N LEU A 320 -19.01 11.01 37.08
CA LEU A 320 -18.89 9.75 36.36
C LEU A 320 -20.07 8.81 36.68
N PRO A 321 -20.87 8.40 35.68
CA PRO A 321 -21.97 7.47 35.89
C PRO A 321 -21.50 6.17 36.55
N GLY A 322 -22.02 5.85 37.73
CA GLY A 322 -21.69 4.65 38.50
C GLY A 322 -20.32 4.64 39.21
N ARG A 323 -19.49 5.70 39.09
CA ARG A 323 -18.21 5.85 39.82
C ARG A 323 -17.96 7.25 40.41
N GLY A 324 -19.03 8.02 40.61
CA GLY A 324 -19.07 9.22 41.45
C GLY A 324 -18.35 10.46 40.92
N LEU A 325 -18.04 11.36 41.85
CA LEU A 325 -17.41 12.67 41.58
C LEU A 325 -15.94 12.53 41.19
N LEU A 326 -15.53 13.34 40.22
CA LEU A 326 -14.18 13.44 39.68
C LEU A 326 -13.67 14.88 39.86
N THR A 327 -12.56 15.01 40.58
CA THR A 327 -11.88 16.28 40.84
C THR A 327 -10.54 16.33 40.12
N MET A 328 -10.25 17.45 39.45
CA MET A 328 -8.96 17.68 38.78
C MET A 328 -8.04 18.57 39.62
N HIS A 329 -6.93 18.01 40.10
CA HIS A 329 -5.82 18.78 40.67
C HIS A 329 -4.68 18.89 39.65
N GLU A 330 -4.56 20.02 38.95
CA GLU A 330 -3.40 20.31 38.10
C GLU A 330 -2.24 20.88 38.95
N THR A 331 -1.01 20.41 38.70
CA THR A 331 0.22 20.92 39.32
C THR A 331 1.37 21.02 38.29
N TYR A 332 2.34 21.92 38.52
CA TYR A 332 3.58 22.01 37.73
C TYR A 332 4.76 21.84 38.66
N PHE A 333 5.64 20.87 38.41
CA PHE A 333 6.69 20.60 39.40
C PHE A 333 8.08 20.21 38.86
N GLY A 334 9.07 20.82 39.51
CA GLY A 334 10.35 20.22 39.87
C GLY A 334 10.49 20.06 41.40
N ASP A 335 9.40 19.78 42.11
CA ASP A 335 9.41 19.48 43.56
C ASP A 335 9.86 18.02 43.80
N PRO A 336 10.88 17.78 44.65
CA PRO A 336 11.31 16.43 45.05
C PRO A 336 10.23 15.53 45.67
N SER A 337 9.16 16.08 46.24
CA SER A 337 8.14 15.29 46.97
C SER A 337 7.46 14.20 46.12
N TYR A 338 7.29 14.46 44.81
CA TYR A 338 6.66 13.54 43.85
C TYR A 338 7.60 12.44 43.31
N GLN A 339 8.89 12.43 43.70
CA GLN A 339 9.85 11.37 43.33
C GLN A 339 9.54 10.00 43.99
N THR A 340 8.55 9.96 44.89
CA THR A 340 8.09 8.73 45.56
C THR A 340 7.12 7.91 44.71
N VAL A 341 6.47 8.51 43.70
CA VAL A 341 5.65 7.78 42.71
C VAL A 341 6.59 7.14 41.70
N ARG A 342 6.64 5.80 41.65
CA ARG A 342 7.35 5.07 40.60
C ARG A 342 6.53 5.11 39.32
N TRP A 343 6.90 5.99 38.41
CA TRP A 343 6.39 6.07 37.04
C TRP A 343 6.99 4.95 36.15
N ARG A 344 6.42 4.80 34.95
CA ARG A 344 6.81 3.99 33.76
C ARG A 344 5.55 3.49 33.07
N PRO A 345 5.17 4.09 31.94
CA PRO A 345 5.40 3.38 30.67
C PRO A 345 6.59 3.98 29.89
N SER A 346 7.82 3.60 30.30
CA SER A 346 9.13 4.12 29.85
C SER A 346 9.47 5.57 30.28
N ASP A 347 10.16 5.68 31.43
CA ASP A 347 10.59 6.92 32.13
C ASP A 347 11.36 7.96 31.28
N GLU A 348 11.81 7.58 30.08
CA GLU A 348 12.60 8.43 29.19
C GLU A 348 11.74 9.27 28.21
N LEU A 349 10.43 8.98 28.10
CA LEU A 349 9.51 9.68 27.20
C LEU A 349 9.43 11.20 27.48
N LEU A 350 9.47 11.59 28.76
CA LEU A 350 9.23 12.95 29.23
C LEU A 350 10.49 13.58 29.84
N ALA A 351 11.49 13.83 28.98
CA ALA A 351 12.72 14.56 29.30
C ALA A 351 12.54 16.10 29.43
N LYS A 352 11.30 16.61 29.33
CA LYS A 352 10.95 18.05 29.38
C LYS A 352 10.05 18.37 30.59
N PRO A 353 9.94 19.66 31.00
CA PRO A 353 8.94 20.11 31.96
C PRO A 353 7.51 19.72 31.54
N ALA A 354 6.69 19.35 32.53
CA ALA A 354 5.35 18.80 32.31
C ALA A 354 4.39 19.28 33.41
N THR A 355 3.11 19.39 33.06
CA THR A 355 2.03 19.50 34.04
C THR A 355 1.68 18.09 34.53
N VAL A 356 1.60 17.92 35.85
CA VAL A 356 1.18 16.68 36.51
C VAL A 356 -0.20 16.92 37.09
N SER A 357 -1.21 16.18 36.61
CA SER A 357 -2.57 16.28 37.14
C SER A 357 -2.95 14.98 37.84
N ARG A 358 -3.35 15.05 39.12
CA ARG A 358 -3.87 13.92 39.91
C ARG A 358 -5.39 14.01 39.98
N LEU A 359 -6.04 12.86 39.88
CA LEU A 359 -7.47 12.73 39.73
C LEU A 359 -7.91 11.55 40.60
N GLN A 360 -8.72 11.85 41.62
CA GLN A 360 -9.15 10.89 42.63
C GLN A 360 -10.62 10.55 42.42
N THR A 361 -10.96 9.27 42.55
CA THR A 361 -12.33 8.75 42.43
C THR A 361 -12.92 8.47 43.82
N ILE A 362 -14.25 8.45 43.93
CA ILE A 362 -14.93 8.18 45.21
C ILE A 362 -14.60 6.80 45.80
N ASP A 363 -14.24 5.83 44.94
CA ASP A 363 -13.88 4.46 45.31
C ASP A 363 -12.43 4.36 45.84
N GLY A 364 -11.74 5.49 46.01
CA GLY A 364 -10.36 5.56 46.51
C GLY A 364 -9.28 5.33 45.46
N GLY A 365 -9.64 5.05 44.20
CA GLY A 365 -8.69 4.93 43.09
C GLY A 365 -8.11 6.29 42.69
N GLU A 366 -6.81 6.32 42.40
CA GLU A 366 -6.08 7.54 42.00
C GLU A 366 -5.42 7.39 40.63
N LEU A 367 -5.79 8.25 39.69
CA LEU A 367 -5.14 8.40 38.39
C LEU A 367 -4.14 9.56 38.46
N HIS A 368 -2.89 9.28 38.11
CA HIS A 368 -1.85 10.27 37.93
C HIS A 368 -1.59 10.48 36.44
N THR A 369 -1.60 11.73 35.99
CA THR A 369 -1.32 12.09 34.59
C THR A 369 -0.18 13.10 34.53
N ARG A 370 0.59 13.07 33.45
CA ARG A 370 1.72 13.95 33.18
C ARG A 370 1.73 14.29 31.70
N ARG A 371 1.77 15.57 31.33
CA ARG A 371 1.82 16.02 29.92
C ARG A 371 2.84 17.12 29.75
N SER A 372 3.72 16.99 28.75
CA SER A 372 4.74 17.99 28.47
C SER A 372 4.10 19.35 28.16
N GLN A 373 4.78 20.43 28.54
CA GLN A 373 4.26 21.79 28.36
C GLN A 373 4.08 22.20 26.90
N ASP A 374 4.82 21.57 25.98
CA ASP A 374 4.70 21.75 24.53
C ASP A 374 3.61 20.88 23.88
N GLY A 375 2.97 20.01 24.67
CA GLY A 375 1.95 19.06 24.22
C GLY A 375 2.48 17.84 23.45
N SER A 376 3.80 17.72 23.24
CA SER A 376 4.43 16.66 22.44
C SER A 376 4.41 15.26 23.07
N ALA A 377 4.14 15.13 24.37
CA ALA A 377 4.09 13.85 25.07
C ALA A 377 3.11 13.86 26.27
N VAL A 378 2.51 12.70 26.54
CA VAL A 378 1.49 12.45 27.57
C VAL A 378 1.79 11.10 28.24
N GLU A 379 1.55 11.01 29.54
CA GLU A 379 1.61 9.81 30.37
C GLU A 379 0.41 9.84 31.33
N ALA A 380 -0.23 8.70 31.58
CA ALA A 380 -1.36 8.57 32.50
C ALA A 380 -1.35 7.17 33.12
N ARG A 381 -1.49 7.05 34.44
CA ARG A 381 -1.32 5.78 35.18
C ARG A 381 -2.12 5.77 36.48
N TRP A 382 -2.81 4.66 36.76
CA TRP A 382 -3.44 4.40 38.06
C TRP A 382 -2.40 3.95 39.09
N ALA A 383 -2.54 4.43 40.33
CA ALA A 383 -1.73 3.97 41.45
C ALA A 383 -2.10 2.52 41.82
N LEU A 384 -1.20 1.56 41.55
CA LEU A 384 -1.42 0.13 41.78
C LEU A 384 -0.16 -0.56 42.32
N ILE A 385 -0.38 -1.62 43.10
CA ILE A 385 0.66 -2.43 43.75
C ILE A 385 0.49 -3.88 43.28
N GLY A 386 1.22 -4.27 42.24
CA GLY A 386 1.17 -5.60 41.63
C GLY A 386 2.18 -5.73 40.49
N GLU A 387 2.32 -6.93 39.93
CA GLU A 387 3.13 -7.14 38.72
C GLU A 387 2.39 -6.57 37.50
N THR A 388 3.11 -5.80 36.67
CA THR A 388 2.54 -5.16 35.48
C THR A 388 3.27 -5.61 34.21
N GLU A 389 2.50 -5.85 33.14
CA GLU A 389 3.02 -6.05 31.78
C GLU A 389 3.08 -4.70 31.08
N MET A 390 4.17 -4.40 30.37
CA MET A 390 4.25 -3.22 29.52
C MET A 390 4.35 -3.65 28.05
N ILE A 391 3.49 -3.07 27.21
CA ILE A 391 3.53 -3.23 25.76
C ILE A 391 3.82 -1.87 25.13
N SER A 392 4.70 -1.82 24.13
CA SER A 392 5.17 -0.57 23.53
C SER A 392 5.34 -0.66 22.02
N PHE A 393 5.32 0.52 21.40
CA PHE A 393 5.40 0.75 19.96
C PHE A 393 6.29 1.95 19.68
N ARG A 394 7.02 1.93 18.56
CA ARG A 394 7.92 2.99 18.12
C ARG A 394 7.93 3.10 16.59
N LYS A 395 7.71 4.29 16.05
CA LYS A 395 7.76 4.60 14.61
C LYS A 395 8.49 5.93 14.42
N GLY A 396 9.78 5.88 14.10
CA GLY A 396 10.65 7.06 14.10
C GLY A 396 10.87 7.58 15.53
N GLU A 397 10.63 8.88 15.76
CA GLU A 397 10.65 9.47 17.10
C GLU A 397 9.36 9.28 17.89
N ASP A 398 8.25 8.95 17.20
CA ASP A 398 6.97 8.71 17.84
C ASP A 398 7.01 7.39 18.60
N THR A 399 6.56 7.42 19.85
CA THR A 399 6.64 6.30 20.78
C THR A 399 5.36 6.23 21.60
N ARG A 400 4.82 5.02 21.78
CA ARG A 400 3.60 4.77 22.55
C ARG A 400 3.80 3.56 23.44
N ALA A 401 3.21 3.54 24.62
CA ALA A 401 3.27 2.41 25.55
C ALA A 401 1.97 2.31 26.35
N LEU A 402 1.59 1.08 26.69
CA LEU A 402 0.53 0.77 27.64
C LEU A 402 1.08 -0.12 28.74
N GLU A 403 0.53 0.03 29.93
CA GLU A 403 0.81 -0.79 31.09
C GLU A 403 -0.47 -1.48 31.54
N LEU A 404 -0.36 -2.78 31.77
CA LEU A 404 -1.46 -3.68 32.05
C LEU A 404 -1.23 -4.42 33.36
N CYS A 405 -2.28 -4.64 34.15
CA CYS A 405 -2.27 -5.55 35.30
C CYS A 405 -3.41 -6.58 35.11
N GLU A 406 -3.08 -7.87 35.11
CA GLU A 406 -3.99 -8.97 34.74
C GLU A 406 -4.72 -8.77 33.38
N GLY A 407 -4.08 -8.02 32.48
CA GLY A 407 -4.60 -7.60 31.18
C GLY A 407 -5.50 -6.34 31.19
N ARG A 408 -5.79 -5.74 32.35
CA ARG A 408 -6.52 -4.46 32.44
C ARG A 408 -5.60 -3.28 32.15
N LEU A 409 -6.06 -2.34 31.32
CA LEU A 409 -5.35 -1.10 31.05
C LEU A 409 -5.30 -0.23 32.31
N ILE A 410 -4.09 -0.01 32.81
CA ILE A 410 -3.83 0.73 34.05
C ILE A 410 -2.83 1.87 33.87
N GLY A 411 -2.12 1.93 32.75
CA GLY A 411 -1.34 3.09 32.36
C GLY A 411 -1.13 3.18 30.85
N LEU A 412 -0.82 4.37 30.37
CA LEU A 412 -0.42 4.67 29.00
C LEU A 412 0.62 5.78 28.98
N ALA A 413 1.40 5.83 27.91
CA ALA A 413 2.23 6.98 27.57
C ALA A 413 2.39 7.10 26.06
N CYS A 414 2.56 8.33 25.56
CA CYS A 414 2.87 8.62 24.18
C CYS A 414 3.78 9.85 24.04
N ARG A 415 4.56 9.87 22.96
CA ARG A 415 5.30 11.01 22.43
C ARG A 415 5.06 11.04 20.93
N GLY A 416 4.82 12.21 20.37
CA GLY A 416 4.34 12.37 19.00
C GLY A 416 2.81 12.36 18.89
N ALA A 417 2.31 12.29 17.66
CA ALA A 417 0.87 12.28 17.41
C ALA A 417 0.25 10.91 17.74
N TRP A 418 -0.94 10.92 18.35
CA TRP A 418 -1.74 9.72 18.56
C TRP A 418 -3.23 10.05 18.60
N ASP A 419 -3.93 9.77 17.51
CA ASP A 419 -5.35 10.09 17.36
C ASP A 419 -6.23 9.29 18.33
N GLY A 420 -5.89 8.01 18.54
CA GLY A 420 -6.51 7.12 19.53
C GLY A 420 -6.23 7.45 21.00
N LEU A 421 -5.42 8.48 21.33
CA LEU A 421 -5.15 8.85 22.73
C LEU A 421 -6.43 9.18 23.51
N ARG A 422 -7.46 9.74 22.86
CA ARG A 422 -8.76 10.04 23.49
C ARG A 422 -9.48 8.75 23.92
N GLY A 423 -9.60 7.78 23.02
CA GLY A 423 -10.21 6.48 23.30
C GLY A 423 -9.44 5.75 24.38
N ALA A 424 -8.11 5.75 24.28
CA ALA A 424 -7.24 5.08 25.24
C ALA A 424 -7.26 5.70 26.65
N MET A 425 -7.44 7.01 26.78
CA MET A 425 -7.73 7.63 28.07
C MET A 425 -9.08 7.17 28.63
N GLY A 426 -10.12 7.04 27.79
CA GLY A 426 -11.42 6.49 28.18
C GLY A 426 -11.34 5.05 28.69
N ASP A 427 -10.64 4.18 27.97
CA ASP A 427 -10.41 2.79 28.35
C ASP A 427 -9.55 2.65 29.62
N LEU A 428 -8.60 3.56 29.82
CA LEU A 428 -7.84 3.70 31.06
C LEU A 428 -8.77 4.08 32.23
N PHE A 429 -9.68 5.04 32.06
CA PHE A 429 -10.67 5.38 33.08
C PHE A 429 -11.62 4.20 33.39
N ALA A 430 -11.99 3.41 32.38
CA ALA A 430 -12.79 2.20 32.56
C ALA A 430 -12.02 1.02 33.19
N GLN A 431 -10.68 1.06 33.17
CA GLN A 431 -9.77 -0.06 33.47
C GLN A 431 -10.13 -1.30 32.63
N ARG A 432 -10.34 -1.09 31.32
CA ARG A 432 -10.80 -2.12 30.39
C ARG A 432 -9.77 -3.24 30.27
N LYS A 433 -10.23 -4.49 30.24
CA LYS A 433 -9.36 -5.65 29.99
C LYS A 433 -9.11 -5.77 28.48
N LEU A 434 -7.84 -5.63 28.08
CA LEU A 434 -7.40 -5.82 26.70
C LEU A 434 -7.24 -7.31 26.41
N ARG A 435 -7.87 -7.77 25.33
CA ARG A 435 -7.77 -9.13 24.78
C ARG A 435 -6.38 -9.37 24.19
N ALA A 436 -6.05 -10.64 23.91
CA ALA A 436 -4.73 -11.00 23.41
C ALA A 436 -4.37 -10.32 22.07
N TRP A 437 -5.31 -10.31 21.14
CA TRP A 437 -5.14 -9.65 19.84
C TRP A 437 -5.01 -8.12 19.95
N GLU A 438 -5.67 -7.48 20.93
CA GLU A 438 -5.57 -6.03 21.16
C GLU A 438 -4.16 -5.64 21.60
N ARG A 439 -3.54 -6.47 22.47
CA ARG A 439 -2.14 -6.29 22.88
C ARG A 439 -1.18 -6.48 21.72
N ALA A 440 -1.40 -7.49 20.87
CA ALA A 440 -0.59 -7.72 19.68
C ALA A 440 -0.70 -6.57 18.67
N LEU A 441 -1.92 -6.11 18.36
CA LEU A 441 -2.17 -4.98 17.47
C LEU A 441 -1.49 -3.69 17.97
N PHE A 442 -1.54 -3.43 19.28
CA PHE A 442 -0.85 -2.28 19.85
C PHE A 442 0.68 -2.36 19.72
N ARG A 443 1.29 -3.55 19.92
CA ARG A 443 2.73 -3.74 19.71
C ARG A 443 3.13 -3.51 18.23
N GLU A 444 2.25 -3.83 17.29
CA GLU A 444 2.48 -3.69 15.84
C GLU A 444 2.27 -2.25 15.33
N LEU A 445 1.19 -1.57 15.75
CA LEU A 445 0.73 -0.31 15.15
C LEU A 445 0.64 0.88 16.12
N GLY A 446 0.75 0.64 17.42
CA GLY A 446 0.54 1.68 18.43
C GLY A 446 -0.92 2.13 18.58
N THR A 447 -1.87 1.32 18.12
CA THR A 447 -3.31 1.40 18.44
C THR A 447 -3.86 0.00 18.69
N TYR A 448 -4.93 -0.11 19.47
CA TYR A 448 -5.67 -1.37 19.66
C TYR A 448 -7.14 -1.26 19.18
N GLU A 449 -7.52 -0.10 18.63
CA GLU A 449 -8.82 0.12 18.03
C GLU A 449 -8.78 -0.37 16.57
N LEU A 450 -9.63 -1.34 16.22
CA LEU A 450 -9.59 -2.00 14.91
C LEU A 450 -9.97 -1.06 13.76
N GLU A 451 -10.91 -0.14 14.02
CA GLU A 451 -11.41 0.85 13.05
C GLU A 451 -10.28 1.76 12.57
N GLN A 452 -9.50 2.34 13.49
CA GLN A 452 -8.31 3.13 13.16
C GLN A 452 -7.24 2.33 12.41
N ALA A 453 -7.09 1.04 12.72
CA ALA A 453 -6.20 0.13 12.00
C ALA A 453 -6.73 -0.30 10.61
N SER A 454 -7.97 0.06 10.28
CA SER A 454 -8.61 -0.15 8.97
C SER A 454 -8.63 1.13 8.11
N ASP A 455 -8.65 2.32 8.72
CA ASP A 455 -8.50 3.60 8.02
C ASP A 455 -7.10 3.78 7.40
N ASP A 456 -6.08 3.16 7.99
CA ASP A 456 -4.68 3.11 7.51
C ASP A 456 -4.51 2.16 6.29
N ALA A 457 -5.58 1.56 5.76
CA ALA A 457 -5.51 0.52 4.74
C ALA A 457 -5.44 1.08 3.30
N ASP A 458 -4.52 0.54 2.50
CA ASP A 458 -4.19 1.06 1.16
C ASP A 458 -5.40 1.06 0.21
N ALA A 459 -5.63 2.18 -0.49
CA ALA A 459 -6.68 2.28 -1.50
C ALA A 459 -6.46 1.29 -2.67
N ASP A 460 -5.19 0.95 -2.96
CA ASP A 460 -4.84 -0.02 -4.01
C ASP A 460 -4.88 -1.50 -3.52
N GLU A 461 -5.24 -1.79 -2.26
CA GLU A 461 -5.38 -3.15 -1.72
C GLU A 461 -6.36 -4.01 -2.53
N ILE A 462 -6.04 -5.28 -2.78
CA ILE A 462 -6.89 -6.22 -3.55
C ILE A 462 -7.92 -6.85 -2.60
N ILE A 463 -9.20 -6.47 -2.76
CA ILE A 463 -10.30 -6.94 -1.92
C ILE A 463 -10.89 -8.22 -2.47
N CYS A 464 -11.35 -8.19 -3.73
CA CYS A 464 -11.76 -9.44 -4.37
C CYS A 464 -10.62 -10.13 -5.06
N SER A 465 -10.24 -11.24 -4.44
CA SER A 465 -9.17 -12.12 -4.87
C SER A 465 -9.38 -12.58 -6.31
N CYS A 466 -10.29 -13.51 -6.53
CA CYS A 466 -10.38 -14.30 -7.76
C CYS A 466 -10.79 -13.50 -9.01
N ALA A 467 -11.02 -12.18 -8.88
CA ALA A 467 -11.37 -11.25 -9.97
C ALA A 467 -10.56 -9.92 -9.90
N GLY A 468 -9.45 -9.87 -9.15
CA GLY A 468 -8.53 -8.72 -9.08
C GLY A 468 -9.12 -7.38 -8.58
N VAL A 469 -10.25 -7.41 -7.87
CA VAL A 469 -10.99 -6.20 -7.56
C VAL A 469 -10.38 -5.47 -6.35
N ARG A 470 -9.45 -4.55 -6.63
CA ARG A 470 -8.93 -3.54 -5.67
C ARG A 470 -10.00 -2.66 -5.01
N ARG A 471 -9.78 -2.29 -3.74
CA ARG A 471 -10.61 -1.46 -2.85
C ARG A 471 -11.08 -0.17 -3.54
N ILE A 472 -10.17 0.57 -4.16
CA ILE A 472 -10.48 1.84 -4.86
C ILE A 472 -11.59 1.72 -5.90
N THR A 473 -11.74 0.59 -6.61
CA THR A 473 -12.84 0.41 -7.58
C THR A 473 -14.15 0.01 -6.91
N LEU A 474 -14.10 -0.70 -5.79
CA LEU A 474 -15.30 -0.97 -5.00
C LEU A 474 -15.83 0.36 -4.41
N LEU A 475 -14.95 1.19 -3.86
CA LEU A 475 -15.29 2.55 -3.42
C LEU A 475 -15.85 3.39 -4.58
N ASP A 476 -15.18 3.43 -5.73
CA ASP A 476 -15.64 4.18 -6.91
C ASP A 476 -17.04 3.74 -7.39
N VAL A 477 -17.33 2.43 -7.49
CA VAL A 477 -18.69 2.00 -7.89
C VAL A 477 -19.74 2.26 -6.80
N ILE A 478 -19.37 2.25 -5.51
CA ILE A 478 -20.23 2.61 -4.38
C ILE A 478 -20.53 4.12 -4.39
N GLU A 479 -19.54 4.98 -4.54
CA GLU A 479 -19.75 6.42 -4.69
C GLU A 479 -20.63 6.73 -5.91
N ASN A 480 -20.38 6.05 -7.04
CA ASN A 480 -21.21 6.07 -8.24
C ASN A 480 -22.50 5.19 -8.17
N GLY A 481 -23.05 5.02 -6.97
CA GLY A 481 -24.43 4.61 -6.75
C GLY A 481 -24.71 3.12 -6.56
N CYS A 482 -23.71 2.24 -6.46
CA CYS A 482 -23.94 0.86 -6.04
C CYS A 482 -24.31 0.82 -4.54
N ARG A 483 -25.37 0.08 -4.20
CA ARG A 483 -25.89 -0.01 -2.83
C ARG A 483 -26.20 -1.44 -2.38
N THR A 484 -25.99 -2.43 -3.24
CA THR A 484 -26.29 -3.84 -2.96
C THR A 484 -25.20 -4.73 -3.51
N LEU A 485 -25.00 -5.90 -2.89
CA LEU A 485 -24.00 -6.87 -3.33
C LEU A 485 -24.17 -7.26 -4.81
N PRO A 486 -25.37 -7.66 -5.32
CA PRO A 486 -25.55 -8.03 -6.74
C PRO A 486 -25.14 -6.93 -7.73
N GLN A 487 -25.36 -5.66 -7.40
CA GLN A 487 -24.92 -4.53 -8.25
C GLN A 487 -23.40 -4.40 -8.32
N ILE A 488 -22.68 -4.74 -7.25
CA ILE A 488 -21.22 -4.80 -7.25
C ILE A 488 -20.73 -6.04 -8.01
N VAL A 489 -21.39 -7.20 -7.84
CA VAL A 489 -21.08 -8.42 -8.62
C VAL A 489 -21.16 -8.13 -10.12
N ASP A 490 -22.29 -7.60 -10.60
CA ASP A 490 -22.53 -7.26 -12.02
C ASP A 490 -21.50 -6.27 -12.58
N ARG A 491 -21.09 -5.26 -11.79
CA ARG A 491 -20.21 -4.18 -12.25
C ARG A 491 -18.72 -4.46 -12.11
N THR A 492 -18.32 -5.38 -11.23
CA THR A 492 -16.90 -5.58 -10.89
C THR A 492 -16.42 -7.03 -11.02
N GLY A 493 -17.33 -8.00 -11.16
CA GLY A 493 -16.99 -9.43 -11.12
C GLY A 493 -16.59 -9.95 -9.74
N ALA A 494 -16.54 -9.09 -8.70
CA ALA A 494 -16.25 -9.52 -7.34
C ALA A 494 -17.26 -10.58 -6.86
N THR A 495 -16.80 -11.46 -5.97
CA THR A 495 -17.53 -12.57 -5.31
C THR A 495 -17.90 -13.77 -6.17
N THR A 496 -17.91 -13.63 -7.50
CA THR A 496 -18.42 -14.64 -8.46
C THR A 496 -17.75 -16.02 -8.43
N ILE A 497 -16.43 -16.09 -8.23
CA ILE A 497 -15.66 -17.32 -8.46
C ILE A 497 -15.53 -18.18 -7.19
N CYS A 498 -15.02 -17.59 -6.12
CA CYS A 498 -14.59 -18.31 -4.92
C CYS A 498 -15.31 -17.89 -3.64
N GLY A 499 -16.23 -16.91 -3.70
CA GLY A 499 -16.98 -16.39 -2.55
C GLY A 499 -16.18 -15.69 -1.45
N GLY A 500 -14.88 -15.96 -1.30
CA GLY A 500 -14.07 -15.57 -0.13
C GLY A 500 -13.86 -14.06 0.08
N CYS A 501 -14.18 -13.23 -0.92
CA CYS A 501 -14.13 -11.78 -0.81
C CYS A 501 -15.48 -11.14 -0.41
N THR A 502 -16.58 -11.91 -0.45
CA THR A 502 -17.95 -11.42 -0.19
C THR A 502 -18.08 -10.69 1.14
N PRO A 503 -17.57 -11.22 2.27
CA PRO A 503 -17.74 -10.54 3.56
C PRO A 503 -17.08 -9.15 3.61
N VAL A 504 -15.99 -8.94 2.87
CA VAL A 504 -15.28 -7.65 2.79
C VAL A 504 -16.01 -6.68 1.84
N VAL A 505 -16.59 -7.18 0.75
CA VAL A 505 -17.42 -6.37 -0.17
C VAL A 505 -18.71 -5.91 0.52
N GLU A 506 -19.33 -6.77 1.33
CA GLU A 506 -20.51 -6.42 2.13
C GLU A 506 -20.17 -5.44 3.26
N GLU A 507 -19.01 -5.59 3.90
CA GLU A 507 -18.50 -4.62 4.89
C GLU A 507 -18.32 -3.23 4.28
N MET A 508 -17.78 -3.14 3.05
CA MET A 508 -17.68 -1.87 2.31
C MET A 508 -19.04 -1.27 1.91
N LEU A 509 -20.10 -2.08 1.83
CA LEU A 509 -21.49 -1.63 1.66
C LEU A 509 -22.16 -1.22 2.99
N GLY A 510 -21.44 -1.29 4.11
CA GLY A 510 -21.95 -0.97 5.45
C GLY A 510 -22.55 -2.15 6.22
N SER A 511 -22.34 -3.39 5.76
CA SER A 511 -22.81 -4.62 6.40
C SER A 511 -21.62 -5.45 6.92
N PRO A 512 -21.18 -5.27 8.18
CA PRO A 512 -20.03 -6.00 8.72
C PRO A 512 -20.32 -7.50 8.79
N LYS A 513 -19.58 -8.29 8.00
CA LYS A 513 -19.71 -9.75 7.87
C LYS A 513 -18.45 -10.54 8.29
N LEU A 514 -17.45 -9.83 8.80
CA LEU A 514 -16.24 -10.39 9.42
C LEU A 514 -16.14 -9.90 10.86
N HIS A 515 -16.21 -10.82 11.82
CA HIS A 515 -16.08 -10.52 13.24
C HIS A 515 -14.68 -10.84 13.71
N VAL A 516 -14.13 -10.06 14.64
CA VAL A 516 -12.85 -10.41 15.26
C VAL A 516 -12.97 -11.79 15.93
N ALA A 517 -11.93 -12.62 15.79
CA ALA A 517 -11.91 -13.99 16.24
C ALA A 517 -10.82 -14.21 17.29
N GLU A 518 -11.15 -14.89 18.39
CA GLU A 518 -10.18 -15.32 19.40
C GLU A 518 -9.69 -16.74 19.10
N VAL A 519 -8.36 -16.93 19.14
CA VAL A 519 -7.70 -18.22 18.86
C VAL A 519 -7.68 -19.09 20.12
N LEU A 520 -8.67 -19.98 20.22
CA LEU A 520 -8.79 -20.92 21.34
C LEU A 520 -7.72 -22.01 21.29
N GLN A 521 -7.37 -22.52 20.11
CA GLN A 521 -6.34 -23.55 19.91
C GLN A 521 -5.61 -23.30 18.57
N LEU A 522 -4.30 -23.49 18.56
CA LEU A 522 -3.46 -23.46 17.36
C LEU A 522 -2.31 -24.46 17.57
N GLU A 523 -2.30 -25.56 16.82
CA GLU A 523 -1.35 -26.66 16.99
C GLU A 523 -0.90 -27.23 15.64
N THR A 524 0.42 -27.30 15.42
CA THR A 524 1.00 -27.86 14.18
C THR A 524 1.20 -29.37 14.32
N LEU A 525 0.42 -30.14 13.57
CA LEU A 525 0.44 -31.60 13.51
C LEU A 525 1.35 -32.09 12.38
N GLY A 526 2.29 -33.00 12.69
CA GLY A 526 3.20 -33.62 11.72
C GLY A 526 4.11 -32.64 10.95
N GLY A 527 4.23 -31.39 11.41
CA GLY A 527 4.98 -30.33 10.71
C GLY A 527 4.35 -29.84 9.39
N ARG A 528 3.17 -30.34 9.00
CA ARG A 528 2.51 -30.02 7.72
C ARG A 528 1.03 -29.66 7.81
N PHE A 529 0.39 -29.88 8.96
CA PHE A 529 -1.01 -29.54 9.18
C PHE A 529 -1.15 -28.64 10.40
N VAL A 530 -2.14 -27.76 10.42
CA VAL A 530 -2.44 -26.85 11.52
C VAL A 530 -3.89 -27.09 11.95
N SER A 531 -4.05 -27.56 13.18
CA SER A 531 -5.32 -27.61 13.87
C SER A 531 -5.59 -26.23 14.48
N LEU A 532 -6.69 -25.60 14.08
CA LEU A 532 -7.08 -24.26 14.51
C LEU A 532 -8.51 -24.28 15.05
N LYS A 533 -8.71 -23.72 16.26
CA LYS A 533 -10.04 -23.45 16.81
C LYS A 533 -10.20 -21.97 17.10
N VAL A 534 -11.25 -21.36 16.57
CA VAL A 534 -11.55 -19.94 16.75
C VAL A 534 -12.99 -19.71 17.19
N VAL A 535 -13.24 -18.60 17.89
CA VAL A 535 -14.58 -18.16 18.26
C VAL A 535 -14.75 -16.67 17.92
N PRO A 536 -15.87 -16.23 17.31
CA PRO A 536 -16.16 -14.81 17.12
C PRO A 536 -16.31 -14.10 18.47
N VAL A 537 -15.88 -12.84 18.52
CA VAL A 537 -15.69 -12.08 19.77
C VAL A 537 -16.88 -11.17 20.12
N GLU A 538 -17.65 -10.77 19.11
CA GLU A 538 -18.80 -9.85 19.21
C GLU A 538 -20.15 -10.57 19.23
N LEU A 539 -20.22 -11.73 18.57
CA LEU A 539 -21.42 -12.53 18.38
C LEU A 539 -21.14 -13.99 18.76
N PRO A 540 -22.15 -14.76 19.19
CA PRO A 540 -21.99 -16.21 19.35
C PRO A 540 -21.69 -16.87 17.98
N PRO A 541 -20.88 -17.94 17.94
CA PRO A 541 -20.68 -18.70 16.71
C PRO A 541 -22.01 -19.28 16.21
N GLN A 542 -22.18 -19.36 14.89
CA GLN A 542 -23.38 -19.94 14.29
C GLN A 542 -23.18 -21.43 13.99
N ALA A 543 -24.26 -22.20 13.97
CA ALA A 543 -24.22 -23.59 13.54
C ALA A 543 -24.00 -23.66 12.02
N SER A 544 -23.09 -24.54 11.57
CA SER A 544 -22.84 -24.81 10.16
C SER A 544 -23.59 -26.04 9.65
N HIS A 545 -23.65 -26.20 8.33
CA HIS A 545 -23.92 -27.48 7.68
C HIS A 545 -22.62 -28.24 7.36
N ALA A 546 -22.70 -29.57 7.23
CA ALA A 546 -21.55 -30.41 6.92
C ALA A 546 -21.04 -30.16 5.50
N GLY A 547 -19.83 -29.63 5.38
CA GLY A 547 -19.21 -29.19 4.11
C GLY A 547 -19.07 -27.68 3.97
N GLN A 548 -19.78 -26.87 4.75
CA GLN A 548 -19.61 -25.41 4.72
C GLN A 548 -18.24 -24.96 5.20
N HIS A 549 -17.82 -23.79 4.71
CA HIS A 549 -16.56 -23.14 5.06
C HIS A 549 -16.79 -21.81 5.78
N VAL A 550 -15.74 -21.30 6.42
CA VAL A 550 -15.66 -19.91 6.89
C VAL A 550 -14.54 -19.18 6.19
N VAL A 551 -14.71 -17.88 6.01
CA VAL A 551 -13.65 -16.98 5.57
C VAL A 551 -12.86 -16.54 6.79
N LEU A 552 -11.57 -16.88 6.84
CA LEU A 552 -10.61 -16.32 7.78
C LEU A 552 -9.85 -15.16 7.13
N GLN A 553 -9.69 -14.08 7.88
CA GLN A 553 -8.82 -12.96 7.53
C GLN A 553 -7.79 -12.78 8.64
N GLY A 554 -6.51 -12.86 8.31
CA GLY A 554 -5.41 -12.75 9.28
C GLY A 554 -4.53 -11.54 8.97
N ARG A 555 -4.03 -10.89 10.02
CA ARG A 555 -3.07 -9.78 9.86
C ARG A 555 -1.65 -10.34 9.75
N ILE A 556 -1.07 -10.25 8.55
CA ILE A 556 0.24 -10.81 8.20
C ILE A 556 1.12 -9.67 7.68
N ASP A 557 2.24 -9.42 8.35
CA ASP A 557 3.25 -8.42 7.96
C ASP A 557 2.64 -7.03 7.65
N GLY A 558 1.68 -6.60 8.47
CA GLY A 558 0.98 -5.31 8.34
C GLY A 558 -0.22 -5.29 7.37
N ARG A 559 -0.53 -6.40 6.70
CA ARG A 559 -1.62 -6.50 5.71
C ARG A 559 -2.70 -7.49 6.15
N TRP A 560 -3.94 -7.25 5.75
CA TRP A 560 -5.00 -8.24 5.89
C TRP A 560 -4.95 -9.23 4.72
N VAL A 561 -4.84 -10.52 5.03
CA VAL A 561 -4.82 -11.61 4.05
C VAL A 561 -6.02 -12.49 4.31
N THR A 562 -6.81 -12.80 3.28
CA THR A 562 -8.09 -13.52 3.41
C THR A 562 -8.01 -14.91 2.74
N ARG A 563 -8.57 -15.95 3.37
CA ARG A 563 -8.69 -17.33 2.84
C ARG A 563 -9.96 -18.02 3.36
N ALA A 564 -10.61 -18.83 2.53
CA ALA A 564 -11.69 -19.72 2.96
C ALA A 564 -11.13 -21.07 3.42
N TYR A 565 -11.72 -21.66 4.46
CA TYR A 565 -11.38 -23.00 4.95
C TYR A 565 -12.64 -23.75 5.42
N THR A 566 -12.80 -25.01 5.00
CA THR A 566 -13.91 -25.89 5.42
C THR A 566 -13.94 -26.11 6.93
N LEU A 567 -15.12 -25.99 7.54
CA LEU A 567 -15.35 -26.37 8.93
C LEU A 567 -15.37 -27.89 9.08
N ILE A 568 -14.68 -28.41 10.10
CA ILE A 568 -14.74 -29.84 10.48
C ILE A 568 -15.72 -30.10 11.64
N ASN A 569 -16.57 -29.14 11.97
CA ASN A 569 -17.63 -29.28 12.97
C ASN A 569 -18.74 -30.23 12.48
N ALA A 570 -19.38 -30.95 13.41
CA ALA A 570 -20.66 -31.61 13.13
C ALA A 570 -21.76 -30.56 12.90
N ALA A 571 -22.65 -30.80 11.93
CA ALA A 571 -23.68 -29.86 11.56
C ALA A 571 -24.66 -29.54 12.70
N GLY A 572 -25.25 -28.34 12.68
CA GLY A 572 -26.29 -27.93 13.63
C GLY A 572 -25.81 -27.61 15.05
N ARG A 573 -24.51 -27.78 15.37
CA ARG A 573 -23.96 -27.50 16.71
C ARG A 573 -23.39 -26.07 16.79
N VAL A 574 -23.90 -25.27 17.72
CA VAL A 574 -23.29 -23.99 18.12
C VAL A 574 -22.04 -24.28 18.96
N ALA A 575 -20.86 -24.14 18.35
CA ALA A 575 -19.57 -24.45 18.95
C ALA A 575 -18.48 -23.56 18.32
N PRO A 576 -17.28 -23.44 18.93
CA PRO A 576 -16.14 -22.83 18.26
C PRO A 576 -15.86 -23.50 16.91
N TYR A 577 -15.46 -22.69 15.93
CA TYR A 577 -15.15 -23.16 14.58
C TYR A 577 -13.84 -23.95 14.61
N GLU A 578 -13.89 -25.20 14.17
CA GLU A 578 -12.75 -26.11 14.04
C GLU A 578 -12.31 -26.20 12.58
N LEU A 579 -11.01 -26.05 12.35
CA LEU A 579 -10.39 -26.00 11.03
C LEU A 579 -9.12 -26.85 11.00
N MET A 580 -8.86 -27.51 9.87
CA MET A 580 -7.60 -28.20 9.60
C MET A 580 -6.99 -27.63 8.33
N VAL A 581 -5.84 -26.97 8.45
CA VAL A 581 -5.17 -26.29 7.34
C VAL A 581 -3.89 -27.04 6.97
N LYS A 582 -3.70 -27.40 5.71
CA LYS A 582 -2.42 -27.92 5.21
C LYS A 582 -1.46 -26.75 4.95
N ARG A 583 -0.22 -26.88 5.43
CA ARG A 583 0.88 -25.96 5.19
C ARG A 583 1.37 -26.11 3.74
N GLU A 584 0.84 -25.29 2.84
CA GLU A 584 1.46 -25.13 1.52
C GLU A 584 2.74 -24.32 1.63
N GLU A 585 3.83 -24.82 1.04
CA GLU A 585 5.20 -24.32 1.25
C GLU A 585 5.44 -22.91 0.70
N LEU A 586 4.68 -22.53 -0.33
CA LEU A 586 4.65 -21.19 -0.92
C LEU A 586 3.43 -20.36 -0.46
N GLY A 587 2.50 -20.94 0.29
CA GLY A 587 1.22 -20.31 0.62
C GLY A 587 1.31 -19.34 1.79
N LEU A 588 1.17 -18.03 1.55
CA LEU A 588 1.34 -16.98 2.58
C LEU A 588 0.58 -17.24 3.89
N PHE A 589 -0.73 -17.47 3.80
CA PHE A 589 -1.59 -17.65 4.98
C PHE A 589 -1.32 -18.99 5.69
N SER A 590 -1.26 -20.10 4.95
CA SER A 590 -1.04 -21.45 5.50
C SER A 590 0.34 -21.62 6.12
N ARG A 591 1.37 -21.03 5.51
CA ARG A 591 2.74 -20.98 6.03
C ARG A 591 2.82 -20.09 7.27
N TRP A 592 2.18 -18.91 7.26
CA TRP A 592 2.09 -18.07 8.45
C TRP A 592 1.36 -18.77 9.61
N LEU A 593 0.23 -19.45 9.35
CA LEU A 593 -0.49 -20.23 10.37
C LEU A 593 0.38 -21.31 11.02
N ALA A 594 1.22 -21.99 10.23
CA ALA A 594 2.05 -23.09 10.72
C ALA A 594 3.34 -22.63 11.41
N ASP A 595 3.96 -21.56 10.90
CA ASP A 595 5.35 -21.19 11.21
C ASP A 595 5.46 -19.91 12.07
N ARG A 596 4.43 -19.04 12.12
CA ARG A 596 4.51 -17.70 12.75
C ARG A 596 3.31 -17.31 13.63
N ALA A 597 2.12 -17.83 13.33
CA ALA A 597 0.91 -17.52 14.09
C ALA A 597 0.96 -18.11 15.51
N HIS A 598 0.22 -17.49 16.42
CA HIS A 598 0.14 -17.85 17.83
C HIS A 598 -1.19 -17.35 18.41
N ARG A 599 -1.52 -17.68 19.66
CA ARG A 599 -2.84 -17.36 20.25
C ARG A 599 -3.15 -15.86 20.41
N GLU A 600 -2.14 -14.99 20.31
CA GLU A 600 -2.33 -13.53 20.28
C GLU A 600 -2.47 -12.96 18.85
N SER A 601 -2.35 -13.77 17.80
CA SER A 601 -2.45 -13.32 16.42
C SER A 601 -3.86 -12.82 16.10
N LEU A 602 -3.95 -11.67 15.43
CA LEU A 602 -5.21 -11.03 15.06
C LEU A 602 -5.84 -11.74 13.85
N LEU A 603 -6.97 -12.38 14.09
CA LEU A 603 -7.85 -12.98 13.09
C LEU A 603 -9.23 -12.33 13.09
N ARG A 604 -9.90 -12.35 11.94
CA ARG A 604 -11.35 -12.17 11.78
C ARG A 604 -11.93 -13.39 11.09
N VAL A 605 -13.20 -13.68 11.34
CA VAL A 605 -13.92 -14.84 10.78
C VAL A 605 -15.35 -14.46 10.36
N SER A 606 -15.84 -15.08 9.29
CA SER A 606 -17.22 -14.93 8.83
C SER A 606 -18.20 -15.85 9.58
N GLU A 607 -19.50 -15.67 9.29
CA GLU A 607 -20.51 -16.73 9.46
C GLU A 607 -20.19 -17.93 8.52
N PRO A 608 -20.66 -19.16 8.82
CA PRO A 608 -20.53 -20.30 7.93
C PRO A 608 -21.27 -20.07 6.60
N THR A 609 -20.63 -20.41 5.49
CA THR A 609 -21.16 -20.15 4.14
C THR A 609 -20.71 -21.22 3.13
N GLY A 610 -21.16 -21.07 1.88
CA GLY A 610 -20.93 -22.00 0.78
C GLY A 610 -22.11 -22.96 0.55
N ASP A 611 -22.26 -23.38 -0.70
CA ASP A 611 -23.33 -24.27 -1.19
C ASP A 611 -22.94 -25.76 -1.24
N PHE A 612 -21.66 -26.07 -1.00
CA PHE A 612 -21.14 -27.44 -0.92
C PHE A 612 -21.42 -28.03 0.47
N TYR A 613 -22.66 -28.46 0.72
CA TYR A 613 -23.01 -29.12 1.97
C TYR A 613 -24.06 -30.21 1.80
N LEU A 614 -24.17 -31.08 2.81
CA LEU A 614 -25.24 -32.06 2.94
C LEU A 614 -26.55 -31.39 3.35
N ARG A 615 -27.57 -31.51 2.50
CA ARG A 615 -28.93 -31.01 2.77
C ARG A 615 -29.70 -32.04 3.59
N LEU A 616 -30.69 -31.57 4.34
CA LEU A 616 -31.48 -32.44 5.22
C LEU A 616 -32.45 -33.35 4.45
N ASP A 617 -32.82 -32.95 3.23
CA ASP A 617 -33.70 -33.63 2.29
C ASP A 617 -32.96 -34.47 1.23
N ASP A 618 -31.62 -34.54 1.29
CA ASP A 618 -30.80 -35.36 0.39
C ASP A 618 -31.11 -36.87 0.59
N PRO A 619 -31.58 -37.58 -0.47
CA PRO A 619 -32.42 -38.77 -0.31
C PRO A 619 -31.71 -40.13 -0.22
N GLY A 620 -30.39 -40.20 -0.41
CA GLY A 620 -29.70 -41.49 -0.60
C GLY A 620 -28.25 -41.55 -0.09
N PRO A 621 -27.51 -42.63 -0.44
CA PRO A 621 -26.14 -42.88 0.01
C PRO A 621 -25.16 -41.78 -0.40
N ILE A 622 -24.13 -41.57 0.42
CA ILE A 622 -23.17 -40.49 0.24
C ILE A 622 -21.79 -41.06 -0.06
N LEU A 623 -21.21 -40.66 -1.18
CA LEU A 623 -19.83 -40.97 -1.56
C LEU A 623 -18.98 -39.70 -1.43
N MET A 624 -17.88 -39.75 -0.69
CA MET A 624 -16.88 -38.69 -0.62
C MET A 624 -15.60 -39.16 -1.31
N LEU A 625 -15.22 -38.51 -2.41
CA LEU A 625 -13.92 -38.71 -3.05
C LEU A 625 -13.02 -37.52 -2.71
N ALA A 626 -12.02 -37.78 -1.85
CA ALA A 626 -11.17 -36.76 -1.25
C ALA A 626 -9.70 -36.92 -1.66
N ALA A 627 -9.02 -35.81 -1.97
CA ALA A 627 -7.57 -35.80 -2.17
C ALA A 627 -6.84 -34.81 -1.26
N GLY A 628 -5.78 -35.28 -0.59
CA GLY A 628 -4.95 -34.47 0.30
C GLY A 628 -5.77 -33.89 1.46
N ILE A 629 -5.73 -32.57 1.63
CA ILE A 629 -6.50 -31.86 2.66
C ILE A 629 -8.00 -31.75 2.33
N GLY A 630 -8.41 -32.07 1.10
CA GLY A 630 -9.83 -32.15 0.70
C GLY A 630 -10.64 -33.23 1.42
N ILE A 631 -10.06 -33.91 2.41
CA ILE A 631 -10.77 -34.75 3.39
C ILE A 631 -11.63 -33.93 4.36
N THR A 632 -11.39 -32.62 4.53
CA THR A 632 -12.05 -31.82 5.58
C THR A 632 -13.59 -31.79 5.49
N PRO A 633 -14.25 -31.66 4.30
CA PRO A 633 -15.69 -31.88 4.21
C PRO A 633 -16.11 -33.30 4.60
N GLY A 634 -15.32 -34.31 4.25
CA GLY A 634 -15.54 -35.71 4.60
C GLY A 634 -15.56 -35.96 6.12
N ILE A 635 -14.71 -35.26 6.88
CA ILE A 635 -14.73 -35.30 8.36
C ILE A 635 -15.99 -34.63 8.91
N ALA A 636 -16.41 -33.49 8.36
CA ALA A 636 -17.66 -32.84 8.74
C ALA A 636 -18.89 -33.72 8.45
N LEU A 637 -18.91 -34.39 7.30
CA LEU A 637 -19.93 -35.37 6.92
C LEU A 637 -19.94 -36.55 7.90
N ALA A 638 -18.79 -37.18 8.16
CA ALA A 638 -18.70 -38.33 9.07
C ALA A 638 -19.15 -37.96 10.50
N ARG A 639 -18.66 -36.85 11.06
CA ARG A 639 -19.05 -36.35 12.39
C ARG A 639 -20.54 -35.98 12.49
N THR A 640 -21.17 -35.62 11.37
CA THR A 640 -22.60 -35.32 11.30
C THR A 640 -23.46 -36.58 11.17
N LEU A 641 -23.01 -37.54 10.36
CA LEU A 641 -23.77 -38.74 10.03
C LEU A 641 -23.68 -39.84 11.10
N VAL A 642 -22.85 -39.67 12.13
CA VAL A 642 -22.90 -40.44 13.39
C VAL A 642 -24.30 -40.41 14.03
N ASP A 643 -24.93 -39.23 14.05
CA ASP A 643 -26.25 -38.99 14.64
C ASP A 643 -27.36 -38.86 13.57
N ASP A 644 -27.18 -39.42 12.35
CA ASP A 644 -28.11 -39.19 11.23
C ASP A 644 -29.50 -39.77 11.49
N PRO A 645 -30.58 -38.94 11.55
CA PRO A 645 -31.94 -39.46 11.73
C PRO A 645 -32.45 -40.30 10.55
N LEU A 646 -31.79 -40.25 9.40
CA LEU A 646 -32.14 -41.05 8.21
C LEU A 646 -31.29 -42.32 8.05
N GLY A 647 -30.22 -42.49 8.84
CA GLY A 647 -29.32 -43.65 8.74
C GLY A 647 -28.62 -43.81 7.39
N ARG A 648 -28.31 -42.71 6.69
CA ARG A 648 -27.70 -42.73 5.36
C ARG A 648 -26.28 -43.31 5.40
N PRO A 649 -25.93 -44.27 4.53
CA PRO A 649 -24.56 -44.75 4.40
C PRO A 649 -23.61 -43.66 3.90
N LEU A 650 -22.41 -43.60 4.47
CA LEU A 650 -21.29 -42.78 4.02
C LEU A 650 -20.10 -43.67 3.63
N HIS A 651 -19.57 -43.50 2.43
CA HIS A 651 -18.27 -44.02 2.03
C HIS A 651 -17.28 -42.88 1.74
N ILE A 652 -16.05 -42.99 2.22
CA ILE A 652 -14.97 -42.01 1.95
C ILE A 652 -13.78 -42.71 1.28
N ASP A 653 -13.49 -42.45 0.00
CA ASP A 653 -12.18 -42.78 -0.60
C ASP A 653 -11.24 -41.59 -0.41
N TRP A 654 -10.21 -41.78 0.42
CA TRP A 654 -9.22 -40.74 0.68
C TRP A 654 -7.88 -41.07 0.02
N SER A 655 -7.53 -40.26 -0.97
CA SER A 655 -6.25 -40.28 -1.67
C SER A 655 -5.25 -39.30 -1.05
N ALA A 656 -4.09 -39.78 -0.61
CA ALA A 656 -2.98 -38.91 -0.17
C ALA A 656 -1.63 -39.44 -0.68
N HIS A 657 -0.55 -38.67 -0.54
CA HIS A 657 0.74 -39.07 -1.11
C HIS A 657 1.46 -40.09 -0.24
N ALA A 658 1.70 -39.75 1.03
CA ALA A 658 2.38 -40.59 2.00
C ALA A 658 1.46 -41.01 3.15
N SER A 659 1.85 -42.07 3.87
CA SER A 659 1.06 -42.58 5.01
C SER A 659 0.88 -41.57 6.14
N GLU A 660 1.81 -40.63 6.29
CA GLU A 660 1.81 -39.53 7.27
C GLU A 660 0.85 -38.39 6.91
N ASP A 661 0.43 -38.25 5.64
CA ASP A 661 -0.53 -37.23 5.23
C ASP A 661 -1.98 -37.56 5.68
N PHE A 662 -2.19 -38.78 6.19
CA PHE A 662 -3.49 -39.27 6.65
C PHE A 662 -3.83 -38.79 8.09
N VAL A 663 -3.80 -37.47 8.30
CA VAL A 663 -4.05 -36.78 9.59
C VAL A 663 -5.27 -37.27 10.38
N PHE A 664 -6.36 -37.68 9.71
CA PHE A 664 -7.61 -38.14 10.35
C PHE A 664 -7.79 -39.67 10.36
N ALA A 665 -6.82 -40.49 9.94
CA ALA A 665 -6.99 -41.94 9.87
C ALA A 665 -7.46 -42.57 11.19
N ASN A 666 -6.83 -42.21 12.32
CA ASN A 666 -7.21 -42.71 13.64
C ASN A 666 -8.65 -42.32 14.03
N GLU A 667 -9.16 -41.18 13.57
CA GLU A 667 -10.53 -40.74 13.83
C GLU A 667 -11.52 -41.54 12.97
N LEU A 668 -11.21 -41.75 11.68
CA LEU A 668 -12.02 -42.56 10.77
C LEU A 668 -12.04 -44.05 11.18
N ASP A 669 -10.91 -44.61 11.59
CA ASP A 669 -10.83 -45.98 12.12
C ASP A 669 -11.66 -46.13 13.41
N ALA A 670 -11.63 -45.13 14.29
CA ALA A 670 -12.47 -45.13 15.50
C ALA A 670 -13.97 -44.99 15.16
N LEU A 671 -14.34 -44.13 14.20
CA LEU A 671 -15.73 -43.96 13.77
C LEU A 671 -16.29 -45.23 13.13
N THR A 672 -15.58 -45.80 12.17
CA THR A 672 -16.00 -47.02 11.46
C THR A 672 -16.07 -48.26 12.37
N ALA A 673 -15.27 -48.31 13.45
CA ALA A 673 -15.37 -49.36 14.46
C ALA A 673 -16.62 -49.26 15.36
N HIS A 674 -17.30 -48.11 15.40
CA HIS A 674 -18.48 -47.88 16.24
C HIS A 674 -19.78 -47.61 15.44
N HIS A 675 -19.67 -47.28 14.15
CA HIS A 675 -20.79 -46.90 13.29
C HIS A 675 -20.70 -47.61 11.93
N GLU A 676 -21.39 -48.75 11.79
CA GLU A 676 -21.36 -49.60 10.57
C GLU A 676 -21.83 -48.87 9.29
N GLN A 677 -22.61 -47.79 9.43
CA GLN A 677 -23.05 -46.95 8.31
C GLN A 677 -21.95 -46.04 7.72
N ILE A 678 -20.82 -45.87 8.42
CA ILE A 678 -19.67 -45.09 7.95
C ILE A 678 -18.57 -46.08 7.55
N THR A 679 -18.05 -45.93 6.33
CA THR A 679 -16.96 -46.75 5.80
C THR A 679 -15.92 -45.87 5.10
N TRP A 680 -14.67 -46.30 5.04
CA TRP A 680 -13.63 -45.55 4.34
C TRP A 680 -12.58 -46.45 3.67
N THR A 681 -12.01 -45.95 2.58
CA THR A 681 -10.95 -46.56 1.79
C THR A 681 -9.72 -45.66 1.82
N ARG A 682 -8.57 -46.24 2.21
CA ARG A 682 -7.28 -45.55 2.24
C ARG A 682 -6.51 -45.78 0.94
N ARG A 683 -6.15 -44.70 0.23
CA ARG A 683 -5.36 -44.75 -1.02
C ARG A 683 -4.05 -43.96 -0.92
N CYS A 684 -2.98 -44.64 -0.50
CA CYS A 684 -1.64 -44.09 -0.42
C CYS A 684 -0.97 -44.11 -1.81
N THR A 685 -1.11 -43.00 -2.55
CA THR A 685 -0.80 -42.92 -3.98
C THR A 685 0.67 -43.21 -4.35
N SER A 686 1.61 -43.02 -3.42
CA SER A 686 3.01 -43.44 -3.57
C SER A 686 3.24 -44.96 -3.65
N THR A 687 2.26 -45.76 -3.22
CA THR A 687 2.36 -47.24 -3.17
C THR A 687 1.26 -47.94 -3.95
N GLN A 688 0.07 -47.35 -4.04
CA GLN A 688 -1.12 -47.93 -4.68
C GLN A 688 -1.49 -47.24 -6.01
N GLY A 689 -0.77 -46.19 -6.42
CA GLY A 689 -1.14 -45.36 -7.57
C GLY A 689 -2.29 -44.40 -7.30
N ARG A 690 -2.67 -43.62 -8.32
CA ARG A 690 -3.86 -42.75 -8.27
C ARG A 690 -5.12 -43.58 -8.53
N ILE A 691 -6.29 -43.06 -8.13
CA ILE A 691 -7.57 -43.61 -8.57
C ILE A 691 -7.72 -43.47 -10.09
N ASP A 692 -8.31 -44.46 -10.74
CA ASP A 692 -8.55 -44.51 -12.18
C ASP A 692 -10.01 -44.88 -12.50
N ALA A 693 -10.37 -44.80 -13.79
CA ALA A 693 -11.73 -45.09 -14.25
C ALA A 693 -12.19 -46.52 -13.93
N ALA A 694 -11.29 -47.50 -13.98
CA ALA A 694 -11.61 -48.89 -13.69
C ALA A 694 -11.96 -49.08 -12.21
N ALA A 695 -11.18 -48.49 -11.30
CA ALA A 695 -11.44 -48.53 -9.87
C ALA A 695 -12.78 -47.85 -9.51
N VAL A 696 -13.11 -46.72 -10.14
CA VAL A 696 -14.40 -46.04 -9.92
C VAL A 696 -15.58 -46.88 -10.45
N ALA A 697 -15.47 -47.43 -11.66
CA ALA A 697 -16.53 -48.26 -12.24
C ALA A 697 -16.76 -49.59 -11.49
N GLU A 698 -15.71 -50.17 -10.90
CA GLU A 698 -15.80 -51.41 -10.10
C GLU A 698 -16.37 -51.16 -8.69
N HIS A 699 -15.92 -50.11 -8.00
CA HIS A 699 -16.21 -49.92 -6.56
C HIS A 699 -17.33 -48.91 -6.29
N TYR A 700 -17.58 -47.97 -7.20
CA TYR A 700 -18.50 -46.83 -7.01
C TYR A 700 -19.53 -46.67 -8.15
N PRO A 701 -20.27 -47.73 -8.55
CA PRO A 701 -21.35 -47.62 -9.53
C PRO A 701 -22.48 -46.72 -9.00
N TYR A 702 -23.22 -46.06 -9.91
CA TYR A 702 -24.33 -45.19 -9.50
C TYR A 702 -25.52 -45.98 -8.92
N GLU A 703 -25.94 -45.59 -7.71
CA GLU A 703 -27.21 -46.02 -7.11
C GLU A 703 -28.23 -44.87 -7.13
N ALA A 704 -29.51 -45.17 -7.36
CA ALA A 704 -30.55 -44.16 -7.51
C ALA A 704 -30.70 -43.29 -6.24
N GLY A 705 -30.44 -41.98 -6.40
CA GLY A 705 -30.48 -41.00 -5.29
C GLY A 705 -29.18 -40.88 -4.49
N ALA A 706 -28.12 -41.60 -4.85
CA ALA A 706 -26.79 -41.40 -4.26
C ALA A 706 -26.18 -40.05 -4.68
N ILE A 707 -25.38 -39.45 -3.80
CA ILE A 707 -24.73 -38.15 -4.02
C ILE A 707 -23.21 -38.29 -3.83
N ALA A 708 -22.45 -37.82 -4.81
CA ALA A 708 -20.99 -37.75 -4.75
C ALA A 708 -20.54 -36.34 -4.33
N PHE A 709 -19.69 -36.25 -3.32
CA PHE A 709 -18.98 -35.05 -2.91
C PHE A 709 -17.51 -35.18 -3.31
N LEU A 710 -17.00 -34.25 -4.10
CA LEU A 710 -15.64 -34.25 -4.64
C LEU A 710 -14.87 -33.05 -4.09
N CYS A 711 -13.74 -33.29 -3.43
CA CYS A 711 -12.87 -32.22 -2.91
C CYS A 711 -11.38 -32.59 -3.00
N GLY A 712 -10.57 -31.72 -3.61
CA GLY A 712 -9.15 -31.97 -3.85
C GLY A 712 -8.53 -30.98 -4.84
N PRO A 713 -7.30 -31.24 -5.33
CA PRO A 713 -6.71 -30.45 -6.41
C PRO A 713 -7.51 -30.58 -7.71
N GLU A 714 -7.52 -29.53 -8.53
CA GLU A 714 -8.27 -29.45 -9.81
C GLU A 714 -8.07 -30.68 -10.71
N ALA A 715 -6.81 -31.06 -10.98
CA ALA A 715 -6.48 -32.25 -11.77
C ALA A 715 -6.92 -33.60 -11.16
N TYR A 716 -7.28 -33.65 -9.87
CA TYR A 716 -7.94 -34.80 -9.26
C TYR A 716 -9.46 -34.71 -9.49
N LEU A 717 -10.05 -33.54 -9.24
CA LEU A 717 -11.48 -33.27 -9.38
C LEU A 717 -11.99 -33.53 -10.81
N ASP A 718 -11.28 -33.03 -11.82
CA ASP A 718 -11.61 -33.25 -13.23
C ASP A 718 -11.59 -34.74 -13.60
N ALA A 719 -10.56 -35.45 -13.13
CA ALA A 719 -10.39 -36.87 -13.38
C ALA A 719 -11.52 -37.68 -12.72
N VAL A 720 -11.78 -37.50 -11.41
CA VAL A 720 -12.81 -38.29 -10.72
C VAL A 720 -14.23 -37.93 -11.15
N ARG A 721 -14.51 -36.67 -11.52
CA ARG A 721 -15.81 -36.30 -12.13
C ARG A 721 -15.97 -36.99 -13.49
N GLY A 722 -14.93 -37.00 -14.34
CA GLY A 722 -14.94 -37.75 -15.59
C GLY A 722 -15.25 -39.23 -15.37
N TYR A 723 -14.56 -39.88 -14.43
CA TYR A 723 -14.75 -41.29 -14.13
C TYR A 723 -16.15 -41.62 -13.57
N LEU A 724 -16.74 -40.73 -12.76
CA LEU A 724 -18.10 -40.92 -12.24
C LEU A 724 -19.15 -40.80 -13.36
N LEU A 725 -18.99 -39.83 -14.27
CA LEU A 725 -19.86 -39.69 -15.44
C LEU A 725 -19.75 -40.93 -16.36
N GLU A 726 -18.54 -41.47 -16.57
CA GLU A 726 -18.32 -42.74 -17.29
C GLU A 726 -18.94 -43.95 -16.56
N ALA A 727 -18.94 -43.96 -15.23
CA ALA A 727 -19.59 -44.96 -14.37
C ALA A 727 -21.13 -44.77 -14.25
N GLY A 728 -21.72 -43.82 -14.98
CA GLY A 728 -23.17 -43.63 -15.09
C GLY A 728 -23.81 -42.71 -14.04
N TRP A 729 -23.03 -41.95 -13.29
CA TRP A 729 -23.56 -40.95 -12.35
C TRP A 729 -24.21 -39.76 -13.10
N PRO A 730 -25.41 -39.30 -12.71
CA PRO A 730 -25.96 -38.04 -13.19
C PRO A 730 -25.14 -36.85 -12.68
N ASP A 731 -24.87 -35.87 -13.54
CA ASP A 731 -24.06 -34.69 -13.17
C ASP A 731 -24.68 -33.88 -12.01
N GLU A 732 -26.01 -33.81 -11.94
CA GLU A 732 -26.78 -33.20 -10.84
C GLU A 732 -26.62 -33.92 -9.48
N SER A 733 -26.12 -35.16 -9.48
CA SER A 733 -25.79 -35.95 -8.28
C SER A 733 -24.31 -35.80 -7.88
N ILE A 734 -23.51 -35.04 -8.64
CA ILE A 734 -22.09 -34.78 -8.37
C ILE A 734 -21.93 -33.35 -7.86
N ARG A 735 -21.51 -33.20 -6.60
CA ARG A 735 -21.14 -31.93 -5.97
C ARG A 735 -19.63 -31.81 -5.94
N LEU A 736 -19.10 -30.62 -6.23
CA LEU A 736 -17.67 -30.41 -6.45
C LEU A 736 -17.26 -29.08 -5.79
N GLU A 737 -16.27 -29.11 -4.89
CA GLU A 737 -15.74 -27.92 -4.22
C GLU A 737 -14.34 -27.58 -4.75
N VAL A 738 -14.19 -26.40 -5.37
CA VAL A 738 -12.92 -25.96 -5.98
C VAL A 738 -12.20 -24.98 -5.04
N PHE A 739 -11.21 -25.47 -4.31
CA PHE A 739 -10.31 -24.65 -3.50
C PHE A 739 -9.08 -24.18 -4.28
N SER A 740 -9.27 -23.37 -5.33
CA SER A 740 -8.18 -22.72 -6.06
C SER A 740 -7.84 -21.35 -5.45
N SER A 741 -6.67 -21.24 -4.82
CA SER A 741 -6.13 -19.94 -4.39
C SER A 741 -5.36 -19.27 -5.53
N ASN A 742 -6.00 -18.37 -6.29
CA ASN A 742 -5.37 -17.59 -7.39
C ASN A 742 -4.39 -16.50 -6.89
N ILE A 743 -3.78 -16.71 -5.73
CA ILE A 743 -3.11 -15.72 -4.88
C ILE A 743 -1.63 -16.08 -4.75
N ASN A 744 -0.72 -15.17 -5.07
CA ASN A 744 0.72 -15.43 -5.04
C ASN A 744 1.32 -15.37 -3.61
N GLU A 745 2.64 -15.53 -3.50
CA GLU A 745 3.37 -15.63 -2.22
C GLU A 745 3.26 -14.36 -1.32
N GLU A 746 2.84 -13.23 -1.88
CA GLU A 746 2.76 -11.91 -1.22
C GLU A 746 1.33 -11.54 -0.79
N GLY A 747 0.36 -12.43 -1.05
CA GLY A 747 -1.06 -12.19 -0.75
C GLY A 747 -1.79 -11.36 -1.81
N GLU A 748 -1.09 -10.96 -2.88
CA GLU A 748 -1.71 -10.30 -4.03
C GLU A 748 -2.50 -11.30 -4.87
N VAL A 749 -3.61 -10.83 -5.41
CA VAL A 749 -4.45 -11.65 -6.27
C VAL A 749 -4.56 -11.04 -7.64
N LEU A 750 -4.28 -11.88 -8.62
CA LEU A 750 -4.38 -11.55 -10.01
C LEU A 750 -5.82 -11.11 -10.31
N ASP A 751 -5.99 -9.84 -10.68
CA ASP A 751 -6.42 -9.49 -12.04
C ASP A 751 -6.30 -7.97 -12.30
N ALA A 752 -6.49 -7.61 -13.56
CA ALA A 752 -5.97 -6.39 -14.16
C ALA A 752 -6.52 -5.07 -13.60
N LYS A 753 -5.61 -4.14 -13.22
CA LYS A 753 -5.91 -2.69 -13.18
C LYS A 753 -4.74 -1.83 -13.68
N PRO A 754 -4.98 -0.90 -14.64
CA PRO A 754 -3.98 0.05 -15.10
C PRO A 754 -4.05 1.37 -14.31
N ARG A 755 -2.94 1.82 -13.68
CA ARG A 755 -2.85 3.13 -12.99
C ARG A 755 -1.65 3.97 -13.47
N ALA A 756 -1.82 4.89 -14.43
CA ALA A 756 -0.72 5.74 -14.94
C ALA A 756 -0.71 7.08 -14.19
N ALA A 757 0.39 7.56 -13.58
CA ALA A 757 1.83 7.53 -13.87
C ALA A 757 2.31 8.61 -14.87
N ARG A 758 3.24 9.45 -14.38
CA ARG A 758 4.31 10.24 -15.03
C ARG A 758 4.85 11.22 -13.96
N GLY A 759 6.10 11.66 -13.96
CA GLY A 759 7.26 11.39 -14.83
C GLY A 759 8.54 11.87 -14.10
N ALA A 760 9.68 11.90 -14.78
CA ALA A 760 11.00 12.16 -14.16
C ALA A 760 11.94 12.95 -15.12
N PRO A 761 13.26 12.72 -15.23
CA PRO A 761 14.28 13.50 -14.52
C PRO A 761 15.35 14.05 -15.49
N SER A 762 16.55 14.36 -14.97
CA SER A 762 17.76 14.57 -15.76
C SER A 762 19.03 14.41 -14.90
N ASP A 763 19.90 13.46 -15.27
CA ASP A 763 21.37 13.54 -15.36
C ASP A 763 22.27 14.06 -14.18
N PRO A 764 23.60 13.77 -14.17
CA PRO A 764 24.16 13.04 -13.04
C PRO A 764 25.19 13.81 -12.19
N VAL A 765 25.34 13.39 -10.93
CA VAL A 765 26.41 13.82 -10.02
C VAL A 765 27.12 12.60 -9.40
N GLU A 766 28.42 12.75 -9.14
CA GLU A 766 29.32 11.69 -8.72
C GLU A 766 29.07 11.12 -7.30
N SER A 767 29.58 9.89 -7.14
CA SER A 767 30.21 9.31 -5.93
C SER A 767 29.44 8.34 -5.02
N THR A 768 30.25 7.39 -4.54
CA THR A 768 30.05 6.45 -3.43
C THR A 768 29.26 5.16 -3.71
N ILE A 769 29.99 4.05 -3.60
CA ILE A 769 29.52 2.66 -3.74
C ILE A 769 28.94 2.20 -2.40
N VAL A 770 27.82 1.47 -2.46
CA VAL A 770 27.36 0.60 -1.37
C VAL A 770 27.26 -0.82 -1.93
N GLN A 771 27.89 -1.79 -1.27
CA GLN A 771 27.80 -3.20 -1.64
C GLN A 771 26.37 -3.72 -1.39
N HIS A 772 25.81 -4.46 -2.34
CA HIS A 772 24.83 -5.53 -2.14
C HIS A 772 25.27 -6.70 -3.03
N ASP A 773 25.11 -7.94 -2.56
CA ASP A 773 25.90 -9.09 -3.02
C ASP A 773 25.41 -9.76 -4.32
N SER A 774 25.29 -8.98 -5.40
CA SER A 774 25.45 -9.47 -6.77
C SER A 774 26.72 -8.86 -7.38
N PHE A 775 27.72 -9.70 -7.65
CA PHE A 775 29.07 -9.24 -7.98
C PHE A 775 29.19 -8.75 -9.43
N PHE A 776 29.89 -7.62 -9.62
CA PHE A 776 30.19 -7.09 -10.95
C PHE A 776 31.20 -7.95 -11.71
N ILE A 777 30.95 -8.14 -13.00
CA ILE A 777 31.90 -8.75 -13.93
C ILE A 777 32.94 -7.71 -14.36
N ASP A 778 34.22 -7.95 -14.08
CA ASP A 778 35.33 -7.24 -14.73
C ASP A 778 35.31 -7.55 -16.23
N ARG A 779 35.43 -6.52 -17.08
CA ARG A 779 35.42 -6.64 -18.55
C ARG A 779 36.54 -7.54 -19.12
N THR A 780 37.49 -8.00 -18.32
CA THR A 780 38.71 -8.67 -18.79
C THR A 780 38.88 -10.16 -18.49
N GLY A 781 38.14 -10.80 -17.57
CA GLY A 781 38.47 -12.21 -17.26
C GLY A 781 37.50 -13.01 -16.38
N ARG A 782 37.21 -14.24 -16.85
CA ARG A 782 36.49 -15.31 -16.13
C ARG A 782 37.07 -15.48 -14.73
N TRP A 783 36.23 -15.47 -13.70
CA TRP A 783 36.69 -15.83 -12.36
C TRP A 783 36.86 -17.36 -12.28
N PRO A 784 37.70 -17.88 -11.38
CA PRO A 784 37.77 -19.32 -11.16
C PRO A 784 36.37 -19.86 -10.85
N LEU A 785 35.99 -21.00 -11.44
CA LEU A 785 34.62 -21.55 -11.31
C LEU A 785 34.16 -21.62 -9.85
N LEU A 786 35.06 -22.03 -8.94
CA LEU A 786 34.80 -22.06 -7.52
C LEU A 786 34.37 -20.70 -6.94
N ARG A 787 35.00 -19.59 -7.36
CA ARG A 787 34.66 -18.25 -6.89
C ARG A 787 33.28 -17.80 -7.40
N GLU A 788 32.94 -18.13 -8.65
CA GLU A 788 31.60 -17.83 -9.17
C GLU A 788 30.52 -18.68 -8.49
N ALA A 789 30.82 -19.94 -8.20
CA ALA A 789 29.95 -20.84 -7.44
C ALA A 789 29.74 -20.35 -6.00
N GLU A 790 30.83 -20.01 -5.28
CA GLU A 790 30.79 -19.50 -3.91
C GLU A 790 29.88 -18.28 -3.78
N LEU A 791 29.99 -17.32 -4.71
CA LEU A 791 29.22 -16.08 -4.66
C LEU A 791 27.76 -16.28 -5.06
N ALA A 792 27.49 -17.04 -6.14
CA ALA A 792 26.13 -17.34 -6.55
C ALA A 792 25.37 -18.13 -5.46
N LEU A 793 26.00 -19.15 -4.88
CA LEU A 793 25.41 -19.94 -3.80
C LEU A 793 25.27 -19.11 -2.51
N THR A 794 26.22 -18.21 -2.20
CA THR A 794 26.06 -17.28 -1.06
C THR A 794 24.80 -16.44 -1.21
N GLN A 795 24.59 -15.81 -2.37
CA GLN A 795 23.38 -15.02 -2.61
C GLN A 795 22.11 -15.88 -2.54
N ILE A 796 22.09 -17.05 -3.20
CA ILE A 796 20.93 -17.95 -3.21
C ILE A 796 20.55 -18.42 -1.80
N TYR A 797 21.51 -18.83 -0.97
CA TYR A 797 21.21 -19.33 0.38
C TYR A 797 20.88 -18.19 1.36
N GLN A 798 21.45 -17.00 1.18
CA GLN A 798 21.10 -15.83 2.01
C GLN A 798 19.69 -15.30 1.69
N GLU A 799 19.37 -15.04 0.42
CA GLU A 799 18.04 -14.53 0.03
C GLU A 799 16.91 -15.53 0.35
N ARG A 800 17.21 -16.84 0.39
CA ARG A 800 16.26 -17.90 0.81
C ARG A 800 16.20 -18.14 2.33
N GLY A 801 16.98 -17.43 3.15
CA GLY A 801 16.99 -17.60 4.61
C GLY A 801 17.57 -18.94 5.10
N GLN A 802 18.51 -19.54 4.35
CA GLN A 802 19.13 -20.85 4.60
C GLN A 802 20.66 -20.76 4.83
N GLY A 803 21.15 -19.62 5.31
CA GLY A 803 22.58 -19.32 5.44
C GLY A 803 23.36 -20.32 6.29
N GLU A 804 22.71 -20.99 7.24
CA GLU A 804 23.28 -22.05 8.08
C GLU A 804 23.71 -23.30 7.28
N ARG A 805 23.09 -23.56 6.12
CA ARG A 805 23.42 -24.71 5.25
C ARG A 805 24.54 -24.42 4.25
N LEU A 806 24.86 -23.14 4.02
CA LEU A 806 25.81 -22.69 3.02
C LEU A 806 27.20 -23.30 3.21
N ALA A 807 27.75 -23.29 4.44
CA ALA A 807 29.11 -23.76 4.70
C ALA A 807 29.33 -25.23 4.30
N ALA A 808 28.38 -26.11 4.61
CA ALA A 808 28.44 -27.52 4.22
C ALA A 808 28.31 -27.70 2.70
N ARG A 809 27.47 -26.89 2.05
CA ARG A 809 27.29 -26.92 0.59
C ARG A 809 28.54 -26.45 -0.16
N LEU A 810 29.20 -25.40 0.32
CA LEU A 810 30.43 -24.89 -0.31
C LEU A 810 31.58 -25.92 -0.26
N GLU A 811 31.73 -26.66 0.84
CA GLU A 811 32.72 -27.74 0.92
C GLU A 811 32.40 -28.90 -0.03
N GLN A 812 31.12 -29.26 -0.21
CA GLN A 812 30.71 -30.23 -1.24
C GLN A 812 31.06 -29.73 -2.66
N VAL A 813 30.75 -28.47 -2.98
CA VAL A 813 31.02 -27.87 -4.29
C VAL A 813 32.53 -27.78 -4.57
N ARG A 814 33.35 -27.46 -3.56
CA ARG A 814 34.82 -27.51 -3.65
C ARG A 814 35.31 -28.92 -4.00
N ALA A 815 34.76 -29.95 -3.36
CA ALA A 815 35.11 -31.34 -3.63
C ALA A 815 34.65 -31.80 -5.03
N GLU A 816 33.46 -31.40 -5.49
CA GLU A 816 32.95 -31.68 -6.84
C GLU A 816 33.86 -31.04 -7.91
N ILE A 817 34.16 -29.73 -7.79
CA ILE A 817 35.02 -29.01 -8.74
C ILE A 817 36.43 -29.62 -8.78
N ALA A 818 36.98 -30.04 -7.64
CA ALA A 818 38.30 -30.68 -7.58
C ALA A 818 38.32 -32.09 -8.22
N ARG A 819 37.18 -32.80 -8.25
CA ARG A 819 37.05 -34.16 -8.80
C ARG A 819 36.71 -34.14 -10.29
N ASP A 820 35.70 -33.36 -10.68
CA ASP A 820 35.05 -33.43 -11.98
C ASP A 820 35.35 -32.21 -12.88
N GLY A 821 36.07 -31.21 -12.35
CA GLY A 821 36.29 -29.91 -13.03
C GLY A 821 35.05 -29.01 -13.05
N THR A 822 33.93 -29.44 -12.47
CA THR A 822 32.66 -28.72 -12.38
C THR A 822 31.85 -29.18 -11.17
N TYR A 823 30.66 -28.61 -10.94
CA TYR A 823 29.73 -29.03 -9.89
C TYR A 823 28.30 -29.05 -10.41
N GLN A 824 27.41 -29.73 -9.68
CA GLN A 824 25.99 -29.80 -10.04
C GLN A 824 25.14 -28.98 -9.07
N HIS A 825 24.27 -28.13 -9.62
CA HIS A 825 23.25 -27.41 -8.86
C HIS A 825 22.16 -28.37 -8.37
N THR A 826 21.65 -28.18 -7.15
CA THR A 826 20.41 -28.84 -6.71
C THR A 826 19.22 -28.28 -7.51
N PRO A 827 18.06 -28.95 -7.56
CA PRO A 827 16.87 -28.43 -8.23
C PRO A 827 16.44 -27.05 -7.69
N GLU A 828 16.59 -26.80 -6.40
CA GLU A 828 16.21 -25.54 -5.75
C GLU A 828 17.20 -24.41 -6.07
N GLU A 829 18.51 -24.72 -6.08
CA GLU A 829 19.55 -23.78 -6.52
C GLU A 829 19.36 -23.42 -7.99
N LEU A 830 19.00 -24.39 -8.83
CA LEU A 830 18.73 -24.19 -10.24
C LEU A 830 17.47 -23.32 -10.46
N ALA A 831 16.38 -23.62 -9.75
CA ALA A 831 15.12 -22.89 -9.87
C ALA A 831 15.23 -21.45 -9.34
N TYR A 832 15.91 -21.22 -8.22
CA TYR A 832 16.14 -19.86 -7.72
C TYR A 832 17.16 -19.12 -8.58
N GLY A 833 18.24 -19.78 -9.01
CA GLY A 833 19.27 -19.19 -9.87
C GLY A 833 18.74 -18.75 -11.23
N ALA A 834 17.83 -19.51 -11.83
CA ALA A 834 17.13 -19.12 -13.05
C ALA A 834 16.20 -17.91 -12.84
N ARG A 835 15.44 -17.87 -11.73
CA ARG A 835 14.62 -16.71 -11.35
C ARG A 835 15.46 -15.46 -11.15
N LEU A 836 16.56 -15.57 -10.40
CA LEU A 836 17.52 -14.49 -10.18
C LEU A 836 18.16 -13.99 -11.49
N ALA A 837 18.42 -14.89 -12.46
CA ALA A 837 18.89 -14.49 -13.79
C ALA A 837 17.86 -13.66 -14.59
N TRP A 838 16.56 -13.90 -14.40
CA TRP A 838 15.50 -13.05 -14.98
C TRP A 838 15.42 -11.69 -14.28
N ARG A 839 15.45 -11.66 -12.95
CA ARG A 839 15.55 -10.42 -12.14
C ARG A 839 16.76 -9.56 -12.54
N ASN A 840 17.87 -10.20 -12.89
CA ASN A 840 19.09 -9.55 -13.38
C ASN A 840 19.04 -9.12 -14.86
N ALA A 841 18.05 -9.53 -15.66
CA ALA A 841 18.03 -9.29 -17.10
C ALA A 841 17.74 -7.81 -17.46
N PRO A 842 18.73 -7.01 -17.88
CA PRO A 842 18.58 -5.55 -17.98
C PRO A 842 17.64 -5.11 -19.12
N ARG A 843 17.40 -6.00 -20.09
CA ARG A 843 16.53 -5.75 -21.27
C ARG A 843 15.08 -6.17 -21.07
N CYS A 844 14.74 -6.76 -19.93
CA CYS A 844 13.39 -7.26 -19.68
C CYS A 844 12.56 -6.22 -18.93
N ILE A 845 11.49 -5.72 -19.59
CA ILE A 845 10.47 -4.87 -18.97
C ILE A 845 9.58 -5.65 -17.98
N GLY A 846 9.33 -6.94 -18.24
CA GLY A 846 8.49 -7.80 -17.41
C GLY A 846 9.12 -8.34 -16.13
N ARG A 847 10.17 -7.71 -15.59
CA ARG A 847 10.89 -8.22 -14.41
C ARG A 847 10.08 -8.23 -13.11
N PHE A 848 8.97 -7.51 -13.03
CA PHE A 848 8.02 -7.62 -11.93
C PHE A 848 7.57 -9.07 -11.68
N PHE A 849 7.44 -9.88 -12.74
CA PHE A 849 6.94 -11.25 -12.65
C PHE A 849 8.03 -12.30 -12.36
N TRP A 850 9.25 -11.88 -11.98
CA TRP A 850 10.43 -12.76 -11.94
C TRP A 850 10.30 -13.98 -11.02
N GLU A 851 9.59 -13.83 -9.89
CA GLU A 851 9.38 -14.91 -8.92
C GLU A 851 8.44 -16.00 -9.46
N GLY A 852 7.56 -15.66 -10.40
CA GLY A 852 6.55 -16.55 -10.99
C GLY A 852 7.07 -17.50 -12.07
N LEU A 853 8.38 -17.54 -12.34
CA LEU A 853 8.95 -18.47 -13.33
C LEU A 853 8.89 -19.92 -12.84
N GLN A 854 8.14 -20.76 -13.54
CA GLN A 854 8.14 -22.20 -13.31
C GLN A 854 9.35 -22.83 -13.99
N VAL A 855 10.25 -23.45 -13.21
CA VAL A 855 11.49 -24.04 -13.72
C VAL A 855 11.37 -25.56 -13.80
N ARG A 856 11.44 -26.10 -15.01
CA ARG A 856 11.40 -27.54 -15.30
C ARG A 856 12.83 -28.07 -15.46
N ASP A 857 13.27 -28.93 -14.54
CA ASP A 857 14.59 -29.57 -14.59
C ASP A 857 14.60 -30.73 -15.59
N MET A 858 15.18 -30.49 -16.77
CA MET A 858 15.27 -31.44 -17.89
C MET A 858 16.71 -31.93 -18.10
N ARG A 859 17.59 -31.78 -17.10
CA ARG A 859 19.02 -32.16 -17.18
C ARG A 859 19.25 -33.67 -17.34
N HIS A 860 18.24 -34.48 -17.05
CA HIS A 860 18.29 -35.93 -17.18
C HIS A 860 18.12 -36.42 -18.64
N LEU A 861 17.52 -35.63 -19.54
CA LEU A 861 17.20 -36.03 -20.91
C LEU A 861 18.46 -36.10 -21.81
N GLN A 862 18.51 -37.08 -22.70
CA GLN A 862 19.73 -37.46 -23.45
C GLN A 862 19.60 -37.41 -24.98
N THR A 863 18.38 -37.50 -25.52
CA THR A 863 18.11 -37.67 -26.96
C THR A 863 17.29 -36.52 -27.53
N GLU A 864 17.41 -36.26 -28.83
CA GLU A 864 16.68 -35.21 -29.53
C GLU A 864 15.16 -35.40 -29.43
N GLU A 865 14.66 -36.64 -29.49
CA GLU A 865 13.24 -36.97 -29.31
C GLU A 865 12.72 -36.54 -27.94
N GLN A 866 13.43 -36.93 -26.86
CA GLN A 866 13.07 -36.56 -25.49
C GLN A 866 13.08 -35.04 -25.28
N ILE A 867 14.05 -34.35 -25.88
CA ILE A 867 14.16 -32.89 -25.81
C ILE A 867 13.01 -32.23 -26.56
N PHE A 868 12.63 -32.77 -27.73
CA PHE A 868 11.47 -32.31 -28.49
C PHE A 868 10.15 -32.53 -27.73
N GLU A 869 9.94 -33.72 -27.15
CA GLU A 869 8.77 -34.00 -26.30
C GLU A 869 8.69 -33.04 -25.10
N ALA A 870 9.82 -32.79 -24.43
CA ALA A 870 9.90 -31.81 -23.35
C ALA A 870 9.64 -30.36 -23.78
N ILE A 871 9.94 -30.01 -25.05
CA ILE A 871 9.63 -28.72 -25.68
C ILE A 871 8.15 -28.60 -26.07
N VAL A 872 7.53 -29.66 -26.59
CA VAL A 872 6.08 -29.69 -26.82
C VAL A 872 5.33 -29.52 -25.51
N GLU A 873 5.76 -30.23 -24.46
CA GLU A 873 5.18 -30.10 -23.13
C GLU A 873 5.51 -28.75 -22.46
N HIS A 874 6.65 -28.12 -22.77
CA HIS A 874 6.94 -26.74 -22.35
C HIS A 874 5.87 -25.79 -22.89
N LEU A 875 5.58 -25.87 -24.19
CA LEU A 875 4.59 -25.04 -24.84
C LEU A 875 3.17 -25.35 -24.37
N ARG A 876 2.85 -26.61 -24.05
CA ARG A 876 1.57 -26.99 -23.43
C ARG A 876 1.34 -26.31 -22.09
N VAL A 877 2.29 -26.45 -21.16
CA VAL A 877 2.23 -25.80 -19.84
C VAL A 877 2.25 -24.28 -19.97
N ALA A 878 3.06 -23.73 -20.88
CA ALA A 878 3.12 -22.28 -21.12
C ALA A 878 1.84 -21.69 -21.73
N THR A 879 1.11 -22.47 -22.55
CA THR A 879 -0.11 -22.00 -23.23
C THR A 879 -1.31 -21.94 -22.29
N ASN A 880 -1.48 -22.94 -21.41
CA ASN A 880 -2.47 -22.93 -20.31
C ASN A 880 -3.86 -22.38 -20.70
N GLY A 881 -4.43 -22.88 -21.81
CA GLY A 881 -5.74 -22.46 -22.32
C GLY A 881 -5.86 -21.00 -22.80
N GLY A 882 -4.78 -20.21 -22.75
CA GLY A 882 -4.75 -18.79 -23.05
C GLY A 882 -4.16 -17.93 -21.92
N ASP A 883 -4.27 -18.35 -20.64
CA ASP A 883 -3.66 -17.62 -19.51
C ASP A 883 -2.19 -18.03 -19.35
N LEU A 884 -1.35 -17.40 -20.18
CA LEU A 884 0.03 -17.81 -20.38
C LEU A 884 0.87 -17.81 -19.10
N LEU A 885 1.44 -18.97 -18.78
CA LEU A 885 2.34 -19.16 -17.64
C LEU A 885 3.80 -18.92 -18.06
N SER A 886 4.58 -18.24 -17.21
CA SER A 886 6.03 -18.08 -17.44
C SER A 886 6.77 -19.37 -17.09
N VAL A 887 7.26 -20.10 -18.09
CA VAL A 887 7.95 -21.39 -17.92
C VAL A 887 9.38 -21.29 -18.42
N MET A 888 10.30 -22.02 -17.79
CA MET A 888 11.63 -22.32 -18.32
C MET A 888 11.86 -23.83 -18.28
N SER A 889 12.57 -24.39 -19.27
CA SER A 889 13.00 -25.79 -19.25
C SER A 889 14.50 -25.90 -19.46
N ILE A 890 15.20 -26.36 -18.43
CA ILE A 890 16.67 -26.33 -18.35
C ILE A 890 17.22 -27.70 -18.67
N PHE A 891 17.90 -27.83 -19.80
CA PHE A 891 18.58 -29.05 -20.22
C PHE A 891 20.02 -29.07 -19.68
N ARG A 892 20.70 -30.23 -19.78
CA ARG A 892 22.02 -30.43 -19.16
C ARG A 892 23.07 -29.40 -19.62
N PRO A 893 23.98 -28.97 -18.72
CA PRO A 893 25.17 -28.22 -19.09
C PRO A 893 26.28 -29.17 -19.56
N GLY A 894 27.19 -28.68 -20.39
CA GLY A 894 28.40 -29.42 -20.80
C GLY A 894 28.20 -30.43 -21.95
N PRO A 895 29.26 -31.18 -22.31
CA PRO A 895 29.28 -32.05 -23.48
C PRO A 895 28.54 -33.40 -23.26
N PRO A 896 27.88 -33.95 -24.30
CA PRO A 896 27.63 -33.33 -25.59
C PRO A 896 26.58 -32.22 -25.48
N THR A 897 26.94 -31.02 -25.97
CA THR A 897 26.18 -29.79 -25.78
C THR A 897 24.87 -29.83 -26.56
N ILE A 898 23.75 -29.59 -25.89
CA ILE A 898 22.43 -29.44 -26.53
C ILE A 898 22.31 -28.01 -27.09
N ARG A 899 21.88 -27.86 -28.34
CA ARG A 899 21.57 -26.58 -28.99
C ARG A 899 20.25 -26.64 -29.73
N LEU A 900 19.45 -25.59 -29.58
CA LEU A 900 18.33 -25.28 -30.47
C LEU A 900 18.78 -24.26 -31.52
N TYR A 901 18.39 -24.47 -32.77
CA TYR A 901 18.64 -23.52 -33.87
C TYR A 901 17.58 -22.41 -33.90
N ASN A 902 16.37 -22.71 -33.43
CA ASN A 902 15.28 -21.76 -33.32
C ASN A 902 15.63 -20.66 -32.31
N GLY A 903 15.48 -19.39 -32.69
CA GLY A 903 15.64 -18.25 -31.76
C GLY A 903 14.49 -18.13 -30.76
N GLN A 904 13.29 -18.53 -31.18
CA GLN A 904 12.11 -18.77 -30.36
C GLN A 904 11.47 -20.09 -30.77
N LEU A 905 10.84 -20.82 -29.83
CA LEU A 905 10.24 -22.13 -30.11
C LEU A 905 9.16 -22.06 -31.21
N ILE A 906 8.31 -21.03 -31.16
CA ILE A 906 7.34 -20.74 -32.22
C ILE A 906 7.87 -19.56 -33.05
N ARG A 907 7.98 -19.75 -34.36
CA ARG A 907 8.33 -18.73 -35.35
C ARG A 907 7.67 -19.05 -36.69
N TYR A 908 7.31 -18.01 -37.43
CA TYR A 908 6.86 -18.14 -38.81
C TYR A 908 8.04 -18.14 -39.78
N ALA A 909 7.93 -18.92 -40.85
CA ALA A 909 8.92 -19.01 -41.92
C ALA A 909 9.03 -17.72 -42.74
N GLY A 910 10.17 -17.55 -43.42
CA GLY A 910 10.42 -16.46 -44.36
C GLY A 910 10.91 -17.02 -45.69
N TYR A 911 10.10 -16.90 -46.75
CA TYR A 911 10.42 -17.40 -48.08
C TYR A 911 10.85 -16.27 -49.00
N ARG A 912 12.13 -16.27 -49.40
CA ARG A 912 12.64 -15.37 -50.44
C ARG A 912 12.00 -15.73 -51.79
N ARG A 913 11.46 -14.73 -52.48
CA ARG A 913 10.88 -14.84 -53.83
C ARG A 913 11.86 -14.36 -54.90
N ASP A 914 11.60 -14.74 -56.14
CA ASP A 914 12.44 -14.40 -57.31
C ASP A 914 12.50 -12.90 -57.60
N ASP A 915 11.47 -12.14 -57.21
CA ASP A 915 11.41 -10.67 -57.31
C ASP A 915 12.20 -9.95 -56.19
N GLY A 916 12.84 -10.70 -55.29
CA GLY A 916 13.60 -10.19 -54.15
C GLY A 916 12.75 -9.87 -52.92
N THR A 917 11.41 -9.98 -53.00
CA THR A 917 10.52 -9.85 -51.83
C THR A 917 10.59 -11.09 -50.94
N VAL A 918 10.02 -10.99 -49.74
CA VAL A 918 9.88 -12.12 -48.82
C VAL A 918 8.41 -12.34 -48.51
N LEU A 919 7.97 -13.61 -48.51
CA LEU A 919 6.69 -14.04 -47.98
C LEU A 919 6.88 -14.58 -46.55
N GLY A 920 6.05 -14.12 -45.62
CA GLY A 920 6.17 -14.46 -44.20
C GLY A 920 7.16 -13.55 -43.50
N ASP A 921 7.93 -14.06 -42.54
CA ASP A 921 8.78 -13.27 -41.65
C ASP A 921 10.24 -13.16 -42.16
N PRO A 922 10.71 -11.99 -42.65
CA PRO A 922 12.07 -11.83 -43.17
C PRO A 922 13.18 -12.15 -42.18
N VAL A 923 12.94 -12.01 -40.87
CA VAL A 923 13.97 -12.29 -39.85
C VAL A 923 14.33 -13.78 -39.78
N ASN A 924 13.44 -14.67 -40.26
CA ASN A 924 13.61 -16.11 -40.18
C ASN A 924 14.01 -16.75 -41.53
N VAL A 925 14.34 -15.97 -42.57
CA VAL A 925 14.71 -16.50 -43.91
C VAL A 925 15.89 -17.48 -43.84
N GLU A 926 16.96 -17.13 -43.13
CA GLU A 926 18.15 -17.99 -42.98
C GLU A 926 17.79 -19.34 -42.32
N LEU A 927 16.98 -19.32 -41.26
CA LEU A 927 16.51 -20.53 -40.57
C LEU A 927 15.55 -21.35 -41.44
N THR A 928 14.74 -20.69 -42.28
CA THR A 928 13.83 -21.32 -43.24
C THR A 928 14.62 -22.05 -44.33
N GLU A 929 15.69 -21.43 -44.85
CA GLU A 929 16.62 -22.05 -45.79
C GLU A 929 17.36 -23.25 -45.18
N ILE A 930 17.75 -23.18 -43.89
CA ILE A 930 18.35 -24.31 -43.16
C ILE A 930 17.33 -25.45 -43.00
N ALA A 931 16.12 -25.17 -42.51
CA ALA A 931 15.06 -26.17 -42.37
C ALA A 931 14.77 -26.87 -43.70
N THR A 932 14.70 -26.10 -44.80
CA THR A 932 14.46 -26.63 -46.15
C THR A 932 15.61 -27.53 -46.62
N LYS A 933 16.86 -27.19 -46.33
CA LYS A 933 18.04 -28.06 -46.62
C LYS A 933 18.01 -29.37 -45.84
N LEU A 934 17.48 -29.36 -44.60
CA LEU A 934 17.26 -30.56 -43.78
C LEU A 934 16.02 -31.36 -44.20
N GLY A 935 15.31 -30.94 -45.26
CA GLY A 935 14.17 -31.66 -45.84
C GLY A 935 12.80 -31.27 -45.29
N TRP A 936 12.70 -30.25 -44.44
CA TRP A 936 11.40 -29.67 -44.08
C TRP A 936 10.78 -28.95 -45.28
N LYS A 937 9.44 -28.98 -45.38
CA LYS A 937 8.69 -28.27 -46.42
C LYS A 937 7.44 -27.66 -45.80
N GLY A 938 7.37 -26.33 -45.80
CA GLY A 938 6.18 -25.59 -45.41
C GLY A 938 5.07 -25.61 -46.46
N GLU A 939 3.97 -24.95 -46.13
CA GLU A 939 2.74 -24.87 -46.93
C GLU A 939 2.84 -23.73 -47.99
N GLY A 940 3.78 -22.80 -47.82
CA GLY A 940 3.99 -21.64 -48.67
C GLY A 940 3.11 -20.45 -48.30
N THR A 941 2.69 -20.32 -47.03
CA THR A 941 1.90 -19.17 -46.55
C THR A 941 2.76 -18.13 -45.82
N ALA A 942 2.16 -16.99 -45.47
CA ALA A 942 2.81 -15.96 -44.66
C ALA A 942 2.99 -16.36 -43.18
N PHE A 943 2.28 -17.38 -42.69
CA PHE A 943 2.25 -17.75 -41.28
C PHE A 943 2.58 -19.24 -41.06
N ASP A 944 3.49 -19.78 -41.89
CA ASP A 944 3.96 -21.16 -41.77
C ASP A 944 4.82 -21.34 -40.52
N VAL A 945 4.34 -22.06 -39.51
CA VAL A 945 5.13 -22.38 -38.31
C VAL A 945 6.34 -23.25 -38.67
N LEU A 946 7.54 -22.80 -38.28
CA LEU A 946 8.81 -23.50 -38.49
C LEU A 946 8.95 -24.75 -37.58
N PRO A 947 9.72 -25.77 -38.00
CA PRO A 947 9.99 -26.94 -37.17
C PRO A 947 10.98 -26.59 -36.05
N ILE A 948 10.98 -27.38 -34.98
CA ILE A 948 12.03 -27.33 -33.95
C ILE A 948 13.25 -28.07 -34.47
N ILE A 949 14.43 -27.43 -34.47
CA ILE A 949 15.69 -28.00 -34.94
C ILE A 949 16.67 -28.12 -33.76
N ILE A 950 17.10 -29.34 -33.47
CA ILE A 950 17.89 -29.75 -32.30
C ILE A 950 19.23 -30.35 -32.76
N ARG A 951 20.33 -29.98 -32.10
CA ARG A 951 21.65 -30.62 -32.24
C ARG A 951 22.18 -31.03 -30.87
N ILE A 952 22.71 -32.26 -30.76
CA ILE A 952 23.43 -32.73 -29.57
C ILE A 952 24.90 -32.99 -29.93
N GLY A 953 25.81 -32.22 -29.34
CA GLY A 953 27.24 -32.30 -29.64
C GLY A 953 27.55 -31.99 -31.11
N ASP A 954 28.36 -32.84 -31.73
CA ASP A 954 28.83 -32.72 -33.12
C ASP A 954 27.98 -33.54 -34.12
N ALA A 955 26.77 -33.97 -33.72
CA ALA A 955 25.83 -34.66 -34.60
C ALA A 955 25.20 -33.70 -35.64
N GLU A 956 24.73 -34.26 -36.76
CA GLU A 956 23.89 -33.54 -37.72
C GLU A 956 22.58 -33.05 -37.06
N PRO A 957 22.15 -31.79 -37.27
CA PRO A 957 20.95 -31.26 -36.64
C PRO A 957 19.67 -31.93 -37.17
N LYS A 958 18.79 -32.34 -36.26
CA LYS A 958 17.51 -32.99 -36.58
C LYS A 958 16.34 -32.02 -36.41
N TRP A 959 15.41 -32.03 -37.35
CA TRP A 959 14.18 -31.23 -37.28
C TRP A 959 12.97 -32.09 -36.86
N PHE A 960 12.03 -31.44 -36.16
CA PHE A 960 10.80 -32.02 -35.65
C PHE A 960 9.61 -31.09 -35.95
N PRO A 961 8.49 -31.60 -36.51
CA PRO A 961 7.32 -30.78 -36.79
C PRO A 961 6.62 -30.38 -35.49
N LEU A 962 6.46 -29.07 -35.24
CA LEU A 962 5.72 -28.62 -34.06
C LEU A 962 4.20 -28.88 -34.25
N PRO A 963 3.50 -29.49 -33.29
CA PRO A 963 2.05 -29.65 -33.36
C PRO A 963 1.33 -28.30 -33.45
N ARG A 964 0.46 -28.14 -34.45
CA ARG A 964 -0.44 -26.98 -34.60
C ARG A 964 -1.75 -27.13 -33.82
N THR A 965 -1.74 -27.88 -32.73
CA THR A 965 -2.92 -28.01 -31.86
C THR A 965 -2.99 -26.80 -30.92
N PRO A 966 -4.19 -26.30 -30.56
CA PRO A 966 -4.32 -25.07 -29.75
C PRO A 966 -3.68 -25.13 -28.36
N ASP A 967 -3.41 -26.33 -27.82
CA ASP A 967 -2.69 -26.52 -26.56
C ASP A 967 -1.17 -26.28 -26.71
N VAL A 968 -0.58 -26.48 -27.89
CA VAL A 968 0.88 -26.38 -28.13
C VAL A 968 1.26 -25.13 -28.94
N CYS A 969 0.43 -24.76 -29.92
CA CYS A 969 0.69 -23.66 -30.83
C CYS A 969 -0.60 -22.86 -31.02
N LEU A 970 -1.05 -22.19 -29.96
CA LEU A 970 -2.19 -21.28 -30.01
C LEU A 970 -1.87 -20.07 -30.89
N GLU A 971 -2.66 -19.85 -31.95
CA GLU A 971 -2.59 -18.67 -32.81
C GLU A 971 -3.83 -17.79 -32.61
N VAL A 972 -3.64 -16.48 -32.54
CA VAL A 972 -4.70 -15.47 -32.47
C VAL A 972 -4.86 -14.82 -33.84
N GLU A 973 -6.01 -15.01 -34.48
CA GLU A 973 -6.40 -14.22 -35.66
C GLU A 973 -6.67 -12.76 -35.28
N LEU A 974 -6.17 -11.81 -36.07
CA LEU A 974 -6.25 -10.40 -35.73
C LEU A 974 -7.44 -9.69 -36.39
N GLU A 975 -8.21 -8.99 -35.58
CA GLU A 975 -9.33 -8.12 -35.94
C GLU A 975 -9.28 -6.80 -35.17
N HIS A 976 -9.96 -5.76 -35.67
CA HIS A 976 -9.98 -4.43 -35.05
C HIS A 976 -11.39 -4.09 -34.55
N PRO A 977 -11.56 -3.53 -33.33
CA PRO A 977 -12.87 -3.30 -32.72
C PRO A 977 -13.79 -2.36 -33.54
N GLU A 978 -13.21 -1.46 -34.32
CA GLU A 978 -13.93 -0.44 -35.11
C GLU A 978 -13.81 -0.65 -36.62
N HIS A 979 -12.97 -1.59 -37.08
CA HIS A 979 -12.60 -1.73 -38.49
C HIS A 979 -12.72 -3.19 -38.94
N ALA A 980 -13.92 -3.59 -39.33
CA ALA A 980 -14.22 -4.97 -39.76
C ALA A 980 -13.29 -5.46 -40.90
N TRP A 981 -12.89 -4.55 -41.81
CA TRP A 981 -11.95 -4.85 -42.90
C TRP A 981 -10.57 -5.32 -42.42
N PHE A 982 -10.18 -5.07 -41.17
CA PHE A 982 -8.87 -5.48 -40.64
C PHE A 982 -8.71 -7.01 -40.68
N ARG A 983 -9.80 -7.76 -40.47
CA ARG A 983 -9.80 -9.23 -40.56
C ARG A 983 -9.52 -9.73 -41.97
N GLU A 984 -9.83 -8.95 -43.00
CA GLU A 984 -9.53 -9.28 -44.40
C GLU A 984 -8.03 -9.25 -44.71
N LEU A 985 -7.19 -8.66 -43.83
CA LEU A 985 -5.73 -8.72 -43.96
C LEU A 985 -5.17 -10.12 -43.66
N GLY A 986 -5.97 -11.02 -43.07
CA GLY A 986 -5.56 -12.40 -42.78
C GLY A 986 -4.45 -12.55 -41.73
N LEU A 987 -4.15 -11.48 -40.98
CA LEU A 987 -3.07 -11.45 -40.00
C LEU A 987 -3.38 -12.36 -38.81
N ARG A 988 -2.34 -13.03 -38.30
CA ARG A 988 -2.37 -13.82 -37.06
C ARG A 988 -1.05 -13.71 -36.32
N TRP A 989 -1.04 -14.02 -35.03
CA TRP A 989 0.20 -14.16 -34.27
C TRP A 989 0.08 -15.26 -33.19
N TYR A 990 1.17 -15.96 -32.91
CA TYR A 990 1.19 -17.03 -31.91
C TYR A 990 1.16 -16.47 -30.48
N ALA A 991 0.58 -17.21 -29.55
CA ALA A 991 0.35 -16.74 -28.18
C ALA A 991 1.65 -16.65 -27.37
N VAL A 992 2.51 -17.67 -27.43
CA VAL A 992 3.62 -17.87 -26.48
C VAL A 992 4.95 -17.29 -27.01
N PRO A 993 5.52 -16.22 -26.40
CA PRO A 993 6.86 -15.72 -26.73
C PRO A 993 7.96 -16.55 -26.06
N ALA A 994 8.15 -17.80 -26.49
CA ALA A 994 9.18 -18.69 -25.93
C ALA A 994 10.55 -18.48 -26.58
N VAL A 995 11.47 -17.79 -25.91
CA VAL A 995 12.87 -17.56 -26.33
C VAL A 995 13.72 -18.81 -26.11
N SER A 996 14.55 -19.18 -27.10
CA SER A 996 15.38 -20.39 -27.08
C SER A 996 16.85 -20.18 -27.49
N GLU A 997 17.26 -18.96 -27.86
CA GLU A 997 18.65 -18.64 -28.25
C GLU A 997 19.61 -18.35 -27.07
N LEU A 998 19.09 -17.99 -25.89
CA LEU A 998 19.92 -17.60 -24.75
C LEU A 998 20.49 -18.81 -24.00
N ALA A 999 21.58 -18.59 -23.27
CA ALA A 999 22.12 -19.49 -22.25
C ALA A 999 21.88 -18.91 -20.85
N LEU A 1000 21.74 -19.77 -19.84
CA LEU A 1000 21.83 -19.38 -18.43
C LEU A 1000 23.27 -19.58 -17.94
N ASP A 1001 23.88 -18.51 -17.43
CA ASP A 1001 25.10 -18.54 -16.63
C ASP A 1001 24.72 -18.47 -15.16
N LEU A 1002 24.94 -19.58 -14.45
CA LEU A 1002 24.62 -19.73 -13.03
C LEU A 1002 25.84 -20.26 -12.29
N GLY A 1003 26.45 -19.40 -11.47
CA GLY A 1003 27.65 -19.72 -10.69
C GLY A 1003 28.79 -20.29 -11.54
N GLY A 1004 28.97 -19.77 -12.77
CA GLY A 1004 29.96 -20.21 -13.75
C GLY A 1004 29.58 -21.45 -14.59
N VAL A 1005 28.49 -22.16 -14.25
CA VAL A 1005 27.97 -23.28 -15.05
C VAL A 1005 27.10 -22.73 -16.19
N GLN A 1006 27.37 -23.21 -17.41
CA GLN A 1006 26.73 -22.72 -18.65
C GLN A 1006 25.66 -23.70 -19.15
N TYR A 1007 24.39 -23.33 -19.02
CA TYR A 1007 23.26 -24.07 -19.57
C TYR A 1007 22.89 -23.49 -20.94
N ARG A 1008 23.38 -24.13 -22.01
CA ARG A 1008 23.26 -23.62 -23.40
C ARG A 1008 21.92 -23.88 -24.10
N CYS A 1009 21.04 -24.65 -23.47
CA CYS A 1009 19.68 -24.92 -23.94
C CYS A 1009 18.71 -24.72 -22.77
N ILE A 1010 18.05 -23.56 -22.76
CA ILE A 1010 17.13 -23.11 -21.72
C ILE A 1010 15.89 -22.41 -22.30
N PRO A 1011 15.08 -23.06 -23.17
CA PRO A 1011 13.87 -22.43 -23.67
C PRO A 1011 13.00 -21.90 -22.52
N PHE A 1012 12.58 -20.64 -22.62
CA PHE A 1012 11.75 -19.96 -21.63
C PHE A 1012 10.79 -18.95 -22.26
N ASN A 1013 9.65 -18.74 -21.62
CA ASN A 1013 8.65 -17.77 -22.06
C ASN A 1013 8.18 -16.88 -20.91
N GLY A 1014 7.58 -15.76 -21.30
CA GLY A 1014 6.57 -15.07 -20.50
C GLY A 1014 5.31 -14.93 -21.35
N PHE A 1015 4.69 -13.76 -21.31
CA PHE A 1015 3.59 -13.35 -22.18
C PHE A 1015 3.96 -12.08 -22.95
N TYR A 1016 3.28 -11.81 -24.07
CA TYR A 1016 3.61 -10.68 -24.92
C TYR A 1016 3.25 -9.33 -24.29
N MET A 1017 4.12 -8.34 -24.49
CA MET A 1017 3.74 -6.93 -24.52
C MET A 1017 3.20 -6.61 -25.93
N GLY A 1018 2.03 -5.97 -26.03
CA GLY A 1018 1.33 -5.75 -27.31
C GLY A 1018 2.18 -5.07 -28.40
N THR A 1019 3.11 -4.20 -28.02
CA THR A 1019 4.04 -3.51 -28.93
C THR A 1019 5.15 -4.40 -29.49
N GLU A 1020 5.39 -5.59 -28.95
CA GLU A 1020 6.27 -6.57 -29.61
C GLU A 1020 5.63 -7.09 -30.91
N ILE A 1021 4.32 -7.35 -30.88
CA ILE A 1021 3.58 -7.79 -32.07
C ILE A 1021 3.22 -6.58 -32.94
N GLY A 1022 2.40 -5.67 -32.41
CA GLY A 1022 1.86 -4.56 -33.18
C GLY A 1022 2.85 -3.43 -33.43
N GLY A 1023 3.81 -3.23 -32.53
CA GLY A 1023 4.84 -2.19 -32.64
C GLY A 1023 6.09 -2.62 -33.41
N ARG A 1024 6.45 -3.92 -33.39
CA ARG A 1024 7.64 -4.46 -34.06
C ARG A 1024 7.29 -5.49 -35.13
N ASN A 1025 6.79 -6.67 -34.76
CA ASN A 1025 6.61 -7.80 -35.70
C ASN A 1025 5.77 -7.44 -36.93
N LEU A 1026 4.67 -6.70 -36.74
CA LEU A 1026 3.77 -6.29 -37.82
C LEU A 1026 4.16 -4.97 -38.51
N SER A 1027 5.02 -4.15 -37.89
CA SER A 1027 5.19 -2.74 -38.26
C SER A 1027 6.61 -2.35 -38.66
N ASP A 1028 7.63 -3.11 -38.26
CA ASP A 1028 9.01 -2.90 -38.71
C ASP A 1028 9.12 -3.21 -40.22
N THR A 1029 9.87 -2.37 -40.95
CA THR A 1029 10.06 -2.47 -42.41
C THR A 1029 10.92 -3.66 -42.84
N ASP A 1030 11.66 -4.28 -41.92
CA ASP A 1030 12.39 -5.53 -42.12
C ASP A 1030 11.65 -6.75 -41.51
N ARG A 1031 10.36 -6.57 -41.18
CA ARG A 1031 9.43 -7.61 -40.72
C ARG A 1031 8.24 -7.70 -41.67
N TYR A 1032 6.99 -7.64 -41.20
CA TYR A 1032 5.80 -7.75 -42.05
C TYR A 1032 5.37 -6.45 -42.74
N ASP A 1033 5.92 -5.28 -42.35
CA ASP A 1033 5.66 -3.95 -42.95
C ASP A 1033 4.17 -3.65 -43.26
N MET A 1034 3.27 -3.84 -42.29
CA MET A 1034 1.83 -3.69 -42.49
C MET A 1034 1.32 -2.25 -42.42
N LEU A 1035 2.14 -1.29 -41.96
CA LEU A 1035 1.74 0.12 -41.82
C LEU A 1035 1.23 0.73 -43.13
N PRO A 1036 1.90 0.56 -44.29
CA PRO A 1036 1.36 0.90 -45.61
C PRO A 1036 -0.08 0.43 -45.86
N ALA A 1037 -0.35 -0.87 -45.74
CA ALA A 1037 -1.63 -1.46 -46.09
C ALA A 1037 -2.75 -1.03 -45.13
N VAL A 1038 -2.44 -0.87 -43.85
CA VAL A 1038 -3.37 -0.35 -42.85
C VAL A 1038 -3.71 1.12 -43.11
N ALA A 1039 -2.72 1.94 -43.45
CA ALA A 1039 -2.93 3.35 -43.78
C ALA A 1039 -3.79 3.56 -45.04
N ASP A 1040 -3.61 2.72 -46.07
CA ASP A 1040 -4.43 2.75 -47.29
C ASP A 1040 -5.90 2.40 -46.98
N ARG A 1041 -6.13 1.36 -46.16
CA ARG A 1041 -7.47 0.94 -45.71
C ARG A 1041 -8.15 1.95 -44.79
N LEU A 1042 -7.37 2.72 -44.03
CA LEU A 1042 -7.84 3.84 -43.20
C LEU A 1042 -8.10 5.12 -44.03
N GLY A 1043 -7.72 5.16 -45.31
CA GLY A 1043 -7.84 6.36 -46.15
C GLY A 1043 -6.91 7.50 -45.73
N LEU A 1044 -5.73 7.19 -45.17
CA LEU A 1044 -4.77 8.21 -44.73
C LEU A 1044 -3.95 8.76 -45.90
N ASP A 1045 -3.66 10.06 -45.86
CA ASP A 1045 -2.73 10.68 -46.81
C ASP A 1045 -1.29 10.29 -46.47
N ARG A 1046 -0.70 9.47 -47.34
CA ARG A 1046 0.67 8.97 -47.23
C ARG A 1046 1.68 9.78 -48.06
N SER A 1047 1.29 10.91 -48.65
CA SER A 1047 2.15 11.70 -49.56
C SER A 1047 3.39 12.30 -48.89
N GLN A 1048 3.30 12.61 -47.60
CA GLN A 1048 4.36 13.23 -46.80
C GLN A 1048 4.32 12.73 -45.35
N ASP A 1049 5.47 12.65 -44.68
CA ASP A 1049 5.54 12.14 -43.31
C ASP A 1049 4.84 13.05 -42.29
N ALA A 1050 4.69 14.34 -42.60
CA ALA A 1050 4.04 15.34 -41.75
C ALA A 1050 2.54 15.13 -41.52
N THR A 1051 1.89 14.20 -42.24
CA THR A 1051 0.49 13.79 -41.97
C THR A 1051 0.37 12.84 -40.78
N LEU A 1052 1.48 12.35 -40.23
CA LEU A 1052 1.55 11.38 -39.13
C LEU A 1052 0.81 10.06 -39.44
N TRP A 1053 0.78 9.68 -40.73
CA TRP A 1053 0.05 8.49 -41.20
C TRP A 1053 0.61 7.19 -40.59
N ARG A 1054 1.93 7.10 -40.38
CA ARG A 1054 2.56 5.94 -39.74
C ARG A 1054 2.15 5.84 -38.29
N ASP A 1055 2.22 6.93 -37.53
CA ASP A 1055 1.83 7.00 -36.12
C ASP A 1055 0.39 6.54 -35.92
N ARG A 1056 -0.53 7.02 -36.77
CA ARG A 1056 -1.94 6.62 -36.71
C ARG A 1056 -2.13 5.14 -37.06
N ALA A 1057 -1.56 4.66 -38.16
CA ALA A 1057 -1.64 3.24 -38.54
C ALA A 1057 -1.05 2.32 -37.46
N LEU A 1058 0.08 2.72 -36.87
CA LEU A 1058 0.79 2.00 -35.80
C LEU A 1058 -0.06 1.89 -34.53
N VAL A 1059 -0.79 2.95 -34.17
CA VAL A 1059 -1.76 2.90 -33.06
C VAL A 1059 -2.90 1.92 -33.37
N GLU A 1060 -3.52 1.98 -34.55
CA GLU A 1060 -4.62 1.05 -34.88
C GLU A 1060 -4.15 -0.42 -34.96
N VAL A 1061 -2.93 -0.70 -35.45
CA VAL A 1061 -2.34 -2.06 -35.42
C VAL A 1061 -2.17 -2.55 -33.97
N ASN A 1062 -1.68 -1.71 -33.07
CA ASN A 1062 -1.55 -2.07 -31.66
C ASN A 1062 -2.93 -2.25 -30.97
N ARG A 1063 -3.94 -1.44 -31.34
CA ARG A 1063 -5.33 -1.63 -30.88
C ARG A 1063 -5.91 -2.97 -31.37
N ALA A 1064 -5.68 -3.35 -32.62
CA ALA A 1064 -6.11 -4.63 -33.18
C ALA A 1064 -5.50 -5.81 -32.42
N VAL A 1065 -4.18 -5.80 -32.19
CA VAL A 1065 -3.47 -6.83 -31.42
C VAL A 1065 -4.05 -6.97 -30.01
N LEU A 1066 -4.13 -5.87 -29.26
CA LEU A 1066 -4.64 -5.90 -27.88
C LEU A 1066 -6.12 -6.28 -27.79
N HIS A 1067 -6.93 -5.93 -28.79
CA HIS A 1067 -8.34 -6.35 -28.88
C HIS A 1067 -8.46 -7.85 -29.15
N SER A 1068 -7.73 -8.35 -30.16
CA SER A 1068 -7.82 -9.73 -30.63
C SER A 1068 -7.39 -10.73 -29.57
N TYR A 1069 -6.28 -10.48 -28.89
CA TYR A 1069 -5.79 -11.35 -27.80
C TYR A 1069 -6.79 -11.39 -26.63
N ARG A 1070 -7.31 -10.23 -26.20
CA ARG A 1070 -8.37 -10.19 -25.16
C ARG A 1070 -9.64 -10.93 -25.58
N LYS A 1071 -10.08 -10.78 -26.83
CA LYS A 1071 -11.24 -11.49 -27.38
C LYS A 1071 -11.02 -13.01 -27.44
N ALA A 1072 -9.79 -13.44 -27.70
CA ALA A 1072 -9.40 -14.85 -27.76
C ALA A 1072 -9.11 -15.47 -26.38
N GLY A 1073 -9.24 -14.72 -25.27
CA GLY A 1073 -8.89 -15.19 -23.93
C GLY A 1073 -7.38 -15.37 -23.70
N VAL A 1074 -6.54 -14.77 -24.54
CA VAL A 1074 -5.08 -14.93 -24.49
C VAL A 1074 -4.43 -13.77 -23.75
N ARG A 1075 -3.62 -14.10 -22.74
CA ARG A 1075 -2.88 -13.14 -21.92
C ARG A 1075 -1.92 -12.29 -22.76
N ILE A 1076 -2.14 -10.97 -22.73
CA ILE A 1076 -1.28 -9.96 -23.33
C ILE A 1076 -1.33 -8.71 -22.47
N GLN A 1077 -0.24 -7.92 -22.42
CA GLN A 1077 -0.22 -6.66 -21.69
C GLN A 1077 0.09 -5.47 -22.59
N ASP A 1078 -0.57 -4.34 -22.37
CA ASP A 1078 -0.21 -3.08 -23.00
C ASP A 1078 1.11 -2.50 -22.45
N HIS A 1079 1.78 -1.72 -23.27
CA HIS A 1079 3.10 -1.18 -22.96
C HIS A 1079 3.11 -0.09 -21.87
N HIS A 1080 1.99 0.57 -21.60
CA HIS A 1080 1.90 1.50 -20.46
C HIS A 1080 1.81 0.72 -19.15
N SER A 1081 1.08 -0.40 -19.09
CA SER A 1081 1.03 -1.29 -17.92
C SER A 1081 2.37 -1.96 -17.65
N MET A 1082 3.03 -2.49 -18.68
CA MET A 1082 4.39 -3.04 -18.52
C MET A 1082 5.39 -1.99 -18.01
N GLY A 1083 5.30 -0.74 -18.48
CA GLY A 1083 6.12 0.36 -17.97
C GLY A 1083 5.87 0.70 -16.49
N ARG A 1084 4.65 0.48 -15.99
CA ARG A 1084 4.28 0.68 -14.58
C ARG A 1084 4.79 -0.45 -13.70
N TYR A 1085 4.53 -1.70 -14.09
CA TYR A 1085 5.04 -2.88 -13.39
C TYR A 1085 6.57 -2.86 -13.23
N PHE A 1086 7.31 -2.32 -14.21
CA PHE A 1086 8.76 -2.12 -14.06
C PHE A 1086 9.13 -1.09 -12.97
N LEU A 1087 8.35 -0.03 -12.77
CA LEU A 1087 8.57 0.91 -11.66
C LEU A 1087 8.22 0.28 -10.31
N ASP A 1088 7.18 -0.56 -10.25
CA ASP A 1088 6.82 -1.30 -9.05
C ASP A 1088 7.91 -2.33 -8.68
N PHE A 1089 8.46 -3.03 -9.67
CA PHE A 1089 9.65 -3.87 -9.53
C PHE A 1089 10.84 -3.09 -8.97
N GLU A 1090 11.10 -1.88 -9.48
CA GLU A 1090 12.16 -1.06 -8.90
C GLU A 1090 11.86 -0.61 -7.47
N LYS A 1091 10.61 -0.29 -7.15
CA LYS A 1091 10.20 0.04 -5.78
C LYS A 1091 10.47 -1.14 -4.83
N GLN A 1092 10.14 -2.36 -5.23
CA GLN A 1092 10.46 -3.60 -4.49
C GLN A 1092 11.97 -3.78 -4.30
N GLU A 1093 12.77 -3.66 -5.37
CA GLU A 1093 14.23 -3.77 -5.28
C GLU A 1093 14.83 -2.70 -4.36
N LYS A 1094 14.41 -1.44 -4.50
CA LYS A 1094 14.84 -0.33 -3.63
C LYS A 1094 14.46 -0.54 -2.16
N GLN A 1095 13.26 -1.07 -1.88
CA GLN A 1095 12.83 -1.43 -0.53
C GLN A 1095 13.69 -2.53 0.08
N ALA A 1096 14.17 -3.48 -0.72
CA ALA A 1096 15.11 -4.51 -0.31
C ALA A 1096 16.59 -4.03 -0.27
N GLY A 1097 16.86 -2.74 -0.48
CA GLY A 1097 18.22 -2.16 -0.49
C GLY A 1097 18.99 -2.34 -1.80
N ARG A 1098 18.36 -2.87 -2.85
CA ARG A 1098 19.02 -3.38 -4.07
C ARG A 1098 18.90 -2.38 -5.23
N PRO A 1099 20.00 -2.10 -5.97
CA PRO A 1099 19.96 -1.22 -7.12
C PRO A 1099 19.34 -1.92 -8.35
N VAL A 1100 18.55 -1.19 -9.13
CA VAL A 1100 18.07 -1.69 -10.43
C VAL A 1100 18.97 -1.22 -11.57
N TYR A 1101 19.41 -2.19 -12.36
CA TYR A 1101 20.12 -1.98 -13.62
C TYR A 1101 19.20 -2.27 -14.79
N GLY A 1102 19.34 -1.52 -15.89
CA GLY A 1102 18.45 -1.62 -17.03
C GLY A 1102 19.07 -1.05 -18.31
N ASP A 1103 18.74 -1.66 -19.45
CA ASP A 1103 19.06 -1.15 -20.78
C ASP A 1103 17.89 -0.28 -21.23
N TRP A 1104 17.94 1.02 -20.94
CA TRP A 1104 16.85 1.97 -21.22
C TRP A 1104 16.32 1.86 -22.66
N SER A 1105 17.21 1.63 -23.63
CA SER A 1105 16.86 1.49 -25.06
C SER A 1105 15.99 0.28 -25.39
N TRP A 1106 15.96 -0.74 -24.50
CA TRP A 1106 15.08 -1.91 -24.59
C TRP A 1106 13.85 -1.80 -23.69
N LEU A 1107 13.95 -1.05 -22.60
CA LEU A 1107 12.88 -0.90 -21.60
C LEU A 1107 11.83 0.12 -22.03
N VAL A 1108 12.21 1.15 -22.79
CA VAL A 1108 11.26 2.10 -23.37
C VAL A 1108 10.50 1.44 -24.53
N PRO A 1109 9.15 1.43 -24.51
CA PRO A 1109 8.37 0.85 -25.61
C PRO A 1109 8.63 1.55 -26.96
N PRO A 1110 8.60 0.80 -28.07
CA PRO A 1110 8.86 1.34 -29.42
C PRO A 1110 7.72 2.23 -29.95
N VAL A 1111 6.58 2.26 -29.25
CA VAL A 1111 5.42 3.10 -29.55
C VAL A 1111 5.15 3.99 -28.35
N SER A 1112 4.81 5.25 -28.58
CA SER A 1112 4.44 6.21 -27.52
C SER A 1112 5.47 6.33 -26.39
N GLY A 1113 6.77 6.30 -26.72
CA GLY A 1113 7.89 6.28 -25.77
C GLY A 1113 7.75 7.29 -24.63
N SER A 1114 7.69 8.59 -24.91
CA SER A 1114 7.50 9.66 -23.90
C SER A 1114 6.16 9.64 -23.13
N CYS A 1115 5.25 8.75 -23.50
CA CYS A 1115 4.03 8.45 -22.75
C CYS A 1115 4.15 7.22 -21.84
N SER A 1116 5.24 6.45 -21.95
CA SER A 1116 5.65 5.46 -20.95
C SER A 1116 6.31 6.16 -19.76
N PRO A 1117 6.05 5.72 -18.51
CA PRO A 1117 6.82 6.19 -17.35
C PRO A 1117 8.32 5.90 -17.46
N LEU A 1118 8.74 4.89 -18.24
CA LEU A 1118 10.14 4.49 -18.39
C LEU A 1118 10.96 5.37 -19.32
N PHE A 1119 10.34 6.20 -20.16
CA PHE A 1119 11.10 7.16 -20.96
C PHE A 1119 11.88 8.12 -20.06
N PHE A 1120 11.26 8.51 -18.95
CA PHE A 1120 11.88 9.29 -17.89
C PHE A 1120 12.70 8.41 -16.93
N ARG A 1121 13.47 7.43 -17.41
CA ARG A 1121 14.32 6.57 -16.57
C ARG A 1121 15.72 6.38 -17.17
N ASP A 1122 16.23 7.45 -17.79
CA ASP A 1122 17.58 7.57 -18.34
C ASP A 1122 18.68 7.38 -17.27
N ASP A 1123 18.34 7.56 -16.00
CA ASP A 1123 19.17 7.23 -14.83
C ASP A 1123 19.50 5.72 -14.68
N LEU A 1124 18.78 4.83 -15.38
CA LEU A 1124 19.03 3.39 -15.36
C LEU A 1124 20.38 3.03 -15.99
N LYS A 1125 21.32 2.60 -15.14
CA LYS A 1125 22.62 2.10 -15.60
C LYS A 1125 22.46 0.72 -16.23
N ASN A 1126 22.93 0.57 -17.47
CA ASN A 1126 23.00 -0.72 -18.14
C ASN A 1126 24.21 -1.51 -17.61
N MET A 1127 23.95 -2.44 -16.69
CA MET A 1127 24.96 -3.31 -16.08
C MET A 1127 24.52 -4.77 -16.14
N LEU A 1128 25.49 -5.66 -16.31
CA LEU A 1128 25.29 -7.11 -16.28
C LEU A 1128 25.66 -7.63 -14.89
N LEU A 1129 24.69 -8.26 -14.22
CA LEU A 1129 24.87 -9.00 -12.98
C LEU A 1129 24.81 -10.49 -13.27
N LYS A 1130 25.51 -11.33 -12.49
CA LYS A 1130 25.30 -12.79 -12.47
C LYS A 1130 24.43 -13.20 -11.27
N PRO A 1131 23.66 -14.30 -11.36
CA PRO A 1131 23.36 -15.13 -12.53
C PRO A 1131 22.70 -14.35 -13.68
N MET A 1132 22.82 -14.82 -14.93
CA MET A 1132 22.31 -14.08 -16.10
C MET A 1132 21.85 -14.94 -17.26
N TYR A 1133 21.00 -14.36 -18.11
CA TYR A 1133 20.78 -14.85 -19.47
C TYR A 1133 21.74 -14.16 -20.45
N ALA A 1134 22.50 -14.96 -21.20
CA ALA A 1134 23.50 -14.50 -22.15
C ALA A 1134 23.14 -14.92 -23.59
N TYR A 1135 23.39 -14.03 -24.56
CA TYR A 1135 23.29 -14.38 -25.98
C TYR A 1135 24.39 -15.37 -26.38
N GLN A 1136 24.07 -16.25 -27.34
CA GLN A 1136 24.99 -17.24 -27.88
C GLN A 1136 25.20 -17.03 -29.37
N THR A 1137 26.35 -17.45 -29.89
CA THR A 1137 26.56 -17.57 -31.35
C THR A 1137 25.54 -18.54 -31.95
N LYS A 1138 24.97 -18.19 -33.11
CA LYS A 1138 24.08 -19.08 -33.88
C LYS A 1138 24.75 -20.44 -34.10
N PRO A 1139 24.09 -21.58 -33.84
CA PRO A 1139 24.76 -22.87 -33.79
C PRO A 1139 25.34 -23.35 -35.14
N TRP A 1140 24.81 -22.86 -36.26
CA TRP A 1140 25.35 -23.09 -37.62
C TRP A 1140 26.53 -22.18 -38.01
N LEU A 1141 26.89 -21.21 -37.16
CA LEU A 1141 28.11 -20.39 -37.32
C LEU A 1141 29.26 -20.90 -36.44
N GLU A 1142 29.00 -21.83 -35.50
CA GLU A 1142 30.04 -22.43 -34.64
C GLU A 1142 30.97 -23.41 -35.39
N GLU A 1143 30.64 -23.76 -36.64
CA GLU A 1143 31.39 -24.71 -37.48
C GLU A 1143 32.47 -24.05 -38.37
N GLN A 1144 32.55 -22.72 -38.40
CA GLN A 1144 33.64 -22.01 -39.09
C GLN A 1144 34.71 -21.57 -38.07
N PRO A 1145 36.02 -21.77 -38.37
CA PRO A 1145 37.07 -21.19 -37.54
C PRO A 1145 36.91 -19.66 -37.53
N PRO A 1146 37.11 -18.99 -36.39
CA PRO A 1146 36.90 -17.55 -36.30
C PRO A 1146 37.85 -16.83 -37.29
N PRO A 1147 37.36 -15.86 -38.07
CA PRO A 1147 38.25 -15.05 -38.90
C PRO A 1147 39.19 -14.24 -38.03
N ASP A 1148 40.49 -14.28 -38.33
CA ASP A 1148 41.53 -13.51 -37.64
C ASP A 1148 41.23 -12.01 -37.75
N HIS A 1149 40.73 -11.42 -36.66
CA HIS A 1149 40.45 -9.99 -36.57
C HIS A 1149 40.97 -9.38 -35.27
N GLU A 1150 42.22 -8.91 -35.33
CA GLU A 1150 42.55 -7.62 -34.73
C GLU A 1150 41.71 -6.54 -35.44
N GLY A 1151 40.52 -6.25 -34.90
CA GLY A 1151 39.56 -5.32 -35.48
C GLY A 1151 38.45 -4.96 -34.49
N PRO A 1152 37.78 -3.81 -34.65
CA PRO A 1152 36.78 -3.33 -33.70
C PRO A 1152 35.54 -4.25 -33.68
N VAL A 1153 34.95 -4.37 -32.49
CA VAL A 1153 33.75 -5.16 -32.19
C VAL A 1153 32.63 -4.85 -33.20
N PRO A 1154 31.93 -5.85 -33.77
CA PRO A 1154 30.84 -5.60 -34.70
C PRO A 1154 29.65 -4.88 -34.03
N PRO A 1155 28.98 -3.95 -34.73
CA PRO A 1155 27.84 -3.21 -34.17
C PRO A 1155 26.62 -4.12 -33.96
N CYS A 1156 25.70 -3.66 -33.12
CA CYS A 1156 24.42 -4.31 -32.85
C CYS A 1156 23.67 -4.67 -34.15
N PRO A 1157 23.10 -5.89 -34.29
CA PRO A 1157 22.34 -6.30 -35.48
C PRO A 1157 21.20 -5.34 -35.87
N LEU A 1158 20.64 -4.60 -34.90
CA LEU A 1158 19.59 -3.61 -35.10
C LEU A 1158 20.07 -2.25 -35.65
N HIS A 1159 21.36 -2.04 -35.90
CA HIS A 1159 21.91 -0.78 -36.45
C HIS A 1159 22.77 -0.97 -37.71
N ALA A 1160 22.95 -2.21 -38.18
CA ALA A 1160 23.87 -2.54 -39.27
C ALA A 1160 23.31 -2.28 -40.68
N ARG A 1161 22.65 -1.12 -40.94
CA ARG A 1161 22.32 -0.63 -42.31
C ARG A 1161 21.84 0.82 -42.43
N ALA A 1162 22.38 1.75 -41.65
CA ALA A 1162 22.14 3.20 -41.84
C ALA A 1162 23.46 3.97 -42.01
N GLY A 1163 24.12 3.84 -43.18
CA GLY A 1163 25.40 4.53 -43.39
C GLY A 1163 26.19 4.19 -44.65
N GLN A 1164 25.61 4.32 -45.85
CA GLN A 1164 26.40 4.55 -47.08
C GLN A 1164 25.53 5.03 -48.27
N ALA A 1165 25.27 6.34 -48.33
CA ALA A 1165 24.77 6.99 -49.55
C ALA A 1165 25.25 8.46 -49.66
N LYS A 1166 26.43 8.62 -50.26
CA LYS A 1166 26.94 9.82 -50.96
C LYS A 1166 27.03 11.15 -50.18
N ALA A 1167 28.27 11.53 -49.87
CA ALA A 1167 28.67 12.93 -49.81
C ALA A 1167 28.50 13.62 -51.17
N GLY A 1168 28.08 14.89 -51.18
CA GLY A 1168 28.02 15.72 -52.40
C GLY A 1168 27.44 17.11 -52.17
N GLU A 1169 28.29 18.13 -52.37
CA GLU A 1169 27.92 19.52 -52.75
C GLU A 1169 27.27 20.47 -51.73
N ARG A 1170 28.15 21.10 -50.94
CA ARG A 1170 28.32 22.57 -50.83
C ARG A 1170 27.10 23.48 -51.13
N ARG A 1171 26.58 24.16 -50.09
CA ARG A 1171 26.89 25.59 -49.89
C ARG A 1171 26.66 26.05 -48.47
#